data_AF-A0A812UZF9-F1
#
_entry.id   AF-A0A812UZF9-F1
#
_cell.length_a   1.000
_cell.length_b   1.000
_cell.length_c   1.000
_cell.angle_alpha   90.00
_cell.angle_beta   90.00
_cell.angle_gamma   90.00
#
_symmetry.space_group_name_H-M   'P 1'
#
loop_
_entity.id
_entity.type
_entity.pdbx_description
1 polymer ?
#
loop_
_entity_poly.entity_id
_entity_poly.type
_entity_poly.pdbx_seq_one_letter_code
_entity_poly.pdbx_strand_id
1 'polypeptide(L)'
;MNLLAFRCWQELPAEQQIQRLELCCAEVLDTLQRAAREGVPWQVIVAGSGRFAEACFSAAASMLRSAQCEQELHVQVVLVEASGWREVETALSVVSLPPASEEPICRVVAGTVEVPRLERWRAELVQDGRIGVRIGGRYVITGGSGGLGTACAQWLLNQGAGSLILLSRRRPAICDGACPAEWFECDVSLPSALQEAINQIRTGGPVHGIIHAAGVLADKLLAEQTPEDLHSCMACKIVPALLLPQLECEDWIVNFSSVSSVLGSAGQVAYSAANGCLDGLGQAAPDRAPLVLTIQWGPWAEGMAFRTEGALQHAAKRGWTPFTRNSGLGVLDLLLRCGAQGTTCALHDGECGAGGDCEGEPSEVVQEPRASSASPSMKPSAVEASYEEVLGRVRRVVAQTAEDDTSDTSPLHEALTSLSLTELRHHLKEEFRMDFPQTLIFSFPTVKEIAGYISGELKDPWVELRSSHTAGMVLFLVGGAAADVQKSFGDFAEGYSGRVFAAMPPRARDMTMDRVLEELGPSLERRLRDLKEPFAIGGLSFGATVAMELARRWADAARYVVLLDPRNIPPYSLPAASLREPLWYERICIGLEACTLPMPAVHVCASTASRHNDGFKASASQGFQRDAEVHDRLEKIFKQAILPVPTNADHFEFLDGESACELAEKIVEVMKLEELNEAEENIPGCQRPNMWAEVAGFACNFPAGQQGFDAVLQSLLRGSDGVSTVPFSRLDLDVSSVYTTHAACIPEVEFFDHESFKIKIPEAQAMDPQQRVLLEQSAVALGSLRTRDHPLSFGVWIGQANHDWLCRSWQSNSPFAAGGASPSISANRLSYIFRLLGLFFQLSGALHGSGCR
;
A
#
# COMPACT_ATOMS: atom_id res chain seq x y z
N MET A 1 -17.43 -18.40 13.11
CA MET A 1 -17.32 -17.31 14.10
C MET A 1 -15.85 -17.05 14.27
N ASN A 2 -15.41 -15.90 13.82
CA ASN A 2 -14.01 -15.49 13.92
C ASN A 2 -13.84 -14.62 15.17
N LEU A 3 -12.67 -14.67 15.80
CA LEU A 3 -12.42 -14.04 17.09
C LEU A 3 -11.13 -13.21 17.06
N LEU A 4 -11.24 -11.94 17.44
CA LEU A 4 -10.13 -11.06 17.81
C LEU A 4 -10.22 -10.78 19.30
N ALA A 5 -9.10 -10.85 20.04
CA ALA A 5 -9.12 -10.68 21.50
C ALA A 5 -7.88 -9.97 22.04
N PHE A 6 -8.09 -8.78 22.61
CA PHE A 6 -7.06 -7.94 23.22
C PHE A 6 -6.90 -8.19 24.71
N ARG A 7 -5.67 -8.13 25.21
CA ARG A 7 -5.31 -8.33 26.63
C ARG A 7 -4.83 -7.02 27.26
N CYS A 8 -5.65 -6.49 28.15
CA CYS A 8 -5.49 -5.17 28.80
C CYS A 8 -5.39 -5.29 30.33
N TRP A 9 -4.70 -6.31 30.84
CA TRP A 9 -4.61 -6.61 32.29
C TRP A 9 -3.66 -5.70 33.10
N GLN A 10 -2.87 -4.86 32.44
CA GLN A 10 -1.87 -4.01 33.08
C GLN A 10 -1.94 -2.61 32.49
N GLU A 11 -1.89 -1.57 33.32
CA GLU A 11 -1.55 -0.23 32.85
C GLU A 11 -0.09 -0.19 32.41
N LEU A 12 0.14 0.39 31.23
CA LEU A 12 1.46 0.50 30.62
C LEU A 12 1.96 1.95 30.74
N PRO A 13 3.29 2.20 30.60
CA PRO A 13 3.81 3.55 30.38
C PRO A 13 3.14 4.22 29.18
N ALA A 14 2.99 5.55 29.20
CA ALA A 14 2.28 6.32 28.18
C ALA A 14 2.74 6.01 26.73
N GLU A 15 4.06 5.92 26.50
CA GLU A 15 4.64 5.57 25.20
C GLU A 15 4.19 4.18 24.69
N GLN A 16 4.07 3.20 25.59
CA GLN A 16 3.59 1.87 25.26
C GLN A 16 2.07 1.82 25.08
N GLN A 17 1.32 2.66 25.81
CA GLN A 17 -0.13 2.79 25.59
C GLN A 17 -0.42 3.34 24.19
N ILE A 18 0.29 4.39 23.74
CA ILE A 18 0.15 4.96 22.39
C ILE A 18 0.30 3.86 21.32
N GLN A 19 1.44 3.16 21.33
CA GLN A 19 1.74 2.10 20.34
C GLN A 19 0.71 0.97 20.36
N ARG A 20 0.28 0.52 21.55
CA ARG A 20 -0.72 -0.57 21.62
C ARG A 20 -2.13 -0.13 21.25
N LEU A 21 -2.52 1.12 21.48
CA LEU A 21 -3.81 1.64 21.05
C LEU A 21 -3.88 1.72 19.52
N GLU A 22 -2.81 2.18 18.87
CA GLU A 22 -2.71 2.21 17.40
C GLU A 22 -2.77 0.79 16.80
N LEU A 23 -2.01 -0.16 17.35
CA LEU A 23 -2.07 -1.57 16.95
C LEU A 23 -3.46 -2.18 17.16
N CYS A 24 -4.11 -1.90 18.29
CA CYS A 24 -5.46 -2.36 18.58
C CYS A 24 -6.47 -1.85 17.53
N CYS A 25 -6.39 -0.56 17.17
CA CYS A 25 -7.27 -0.01 16.14
C CYS A 25 -6.93 -0.55 14.75
N ALA A 26 -5.66 -0.81 14.42
CA ALA A 26 -5.27 -1.41 13.14
C ALA A 26 -5.81 -2.85 12.98
N GLU A 27 -5.73 -3.68 14.03
CA GLU A 27 -6.31 -5.04 14.03
C GLU A 27 -7.85 -5.02 13.96
N VAL A 28 -8.51 -4.03 14.59
CA VAL A 28 -9.96 -3.83 14.46
C VAL A 28 -10.33 -3.36 13.05
N LEU A 29 -9.54 -2.49 12.42
CA LEU A 29 -9.80 -2.03 11.05
C LEU A 29 -9.76 -3.19 10.05
N ASP A 30 -8.70 -4.01 10.09
CA ASP A 30 -8.59 -5.22 9.27
C ASP A 30 -9.75 -6.19 9.55
N THR A 31 -10.15 -6.35 10.81
CA THR A 31 -11.33 -7.16 11.19
C THR A 31 -12.63 -6.65 10.57
N LEU A 32 -12.89 -5.33 10.62
CA LEU A 32 -14.07 -4.73 10.01
C LEU A 32 -14.03 -4.85 8.47
N GLN A 33 -12.86 -4.66 7.85
CA GLN A 33 -12.66 -4.83 6.41
C GLN A 33 -12.78 -6.29 5.94
N ARG A 34 -12.43 -7.27 6.78
CA ARG A 34 -12.69 -8.70 6.52
C ARG A 34 -14.16 -9.03 6.69
N ALA A 35 -14.80 -8.57 7.77
CA ALA A 35 -16.23 -8.76 7.99
C ALA A 35 -17.07 -8.21 6.81
N ALA A 36 -16.71 -7.04 6.29
CA ALA A 36 -17.33 -6.43 5.11
C ALA A 36 -17.19 -7.29 3.84
N ARG A 37 -16.01 -7.89 3.59
CA ARG A 37 -15.73 -8.68 2.38
C ARG A 37 -16.26 -10.11 2.46
N GLU A 38 -16.21 -10.73 3.63
CA GLU A 38 -16.50 -12.15 3.84
C GLU A 38 -17.96 -12.40 4.25
N GLY A 39 -18.64 -11.42 4.84
CA GLY A 39 -19.98 -11.58 5.44
C GLY A 39 -20.02 -12.52 6.66
N VAL A 40 -18.86 -13.01 7.11
CA VAL A 40 -18.72 -13.94 8.24
C VAL A 40 -18.82 -13.17 9.56
N PRO A 41 -19.51 -13.69 10.59
CA PRO A 41 -19.60 -13.01 11.87
C PRO A 41 -18.29 -13.04 12.68
N TRP A 42 -17.90 -11.86 13.18
CA TRP A 42 -16.73 -11.63 14.02
C TRP A 42 -17.12 -11.18 15.44
N GLN A 43 -16.32 -11.56 16.43
CA GLN A 43 -16.38 -11.01 17.78
C GLN A 43 -15.02 -10.38 18.11
N VAL A 44 -15.04 -9.14 18.60
CA VAL A 44 -13.88 -8.36 19.05
C VAL A 44 -13.99 -8.23 20.57
N ILE A 45 -13.08 -8.87 21.29
CA ILE A 45 -13.04 -8.84 22.76
C ILE A 45 -11.93 -7.90 23.21
N VAL A 46 -12.27 -6.99 24.11
CA VAL A 46 -11.28 -6.28 24.94
C VAL A 46 -11.39 -6.86 26.36
N ALA A 47 -10.34 -7.52 26.83
CA ALA A 47 -10.33 -8.19 28.13
C ALA A 47 -9.34 -7.53 29.08
N GLY A 48 -9.86 -6.87 30.11
CA GLY A 48 -9.08 -6.10 31.10
C GLY A 48 -9.94 -5.06 31.81
N SER A 49 -9.30 -4.18 32.56
CA SER A 49 -9.96 -3.08 33.28
C SER A 49 -9.09 -1.83 33.33
N GLY A 50 -9.69 -0.70 33.71
CA GLY A 50 -8.99 0.59 33.80
C GLY A 50 -8.81 1.29 32.43
N ARG A 51 -8.06 2.40 32.45
CA ARG A 51 -8.07 3.42 31.39
C ARG A 51 -7.68 2.89 30.02
N PHE A 52 -6.71 1.99 29.97
CA PHE A 52 -6.23 1.40 28.72
C PHE A 52 -7.24 0.42 28.10
N ALA A 53 -7.95 -0.38 28.91
CA ALA A 53 -9.00 -1.28 28.41
C ALA A 53 -10.19 -0.48 27.86
N GLU A 54 -10.61 0.55 28.60
CA GLU A 54 -11.72 1.44 28.21
C GLU A 54 -11.40 2.19 26.91
N ALA A 55 -10.17 2.68 26.74
CA ALA A 55 -9.71 3.29 25.50
C ALA A 55 -9.77 2.34 24.30
N CYS A 56 -9.28 1.10 24.42
CA CYS A 56 -9.38 0.09 23.38
C CYS A 56 -10.85 -0.25 23.02
N PHE A 57 -11.70 -0.44 24.04
CA PHE A 57 -13.11 -0.77 23.84
C PHE A 57 -13.88 0.37 23.16
N SER A 58 -13.75 1.60 23.67
CA SER A 58 -14.43 2.76 23.11
C SER A 58 -13.96 3.08 21.69
N ALA A 59 -12.68 2.87 21.36
CA ALA A 59 -12.18 2.96 19.99
C ALA A 59 -12.82 1.92 19.07
N ALA A 60 -12.78 0.63 19.44
CA ALA A 60 -13.35 -0.45 18.64
C ALA A 60 -14.86 -0.30 18.42
N ALA A 61 -15.60 0.10 19.45
CA ALA A 61 -17.02 0.42 19.37
C ALA A 61 -17.30 1.59 18.41
N SER A 62 -16.49 2.64 18.45
CA SER A 62 -16.63 3.84 17.60
C SER A 62 -16.33 3.55 16.13
N MET A 63 -15.35 2.69 15.87
CA MET A 63 -15.02 2.18 14.54
C MET A 63 -16.18 1.37 13.96
N LEU A 64 -16.72 0.43 14.75
CA LEU A 64 -17.87 -0.39 14.33
C LEU A 64 -19.08 0.48 13.96
N ARG A 65 -19.45 1.46 14.80
CA ARG A 65 -20.57 2.38 14.50
C ARG A 65 -20.38 3.16 13.21
N SER A 66 -19.14 3.61 12.95
CA SER A 66 -18.82 4.37 11.72
C SER A 66 -18.85 3.47 10.49
N ALA A 67 -18.32 2.25 10.60
CA ALA A 67 -18.38 1.22 9.56
C ALA A 67 -19.83 0.80 9.24
N GLN A 68 -20.69 0.68 10.26
CA GLN A 68 -22.13 0.39 10.13
C GLN A 68 -22.94 1.54 9.51
N CYS A 69 -22.39 2.76 9.41
CA CYS A 69 -23.02 3.84 8.65
C CYS A 69 -22.85 3.67 7.13
N GLU A 70 -21.97 2.77 6.68
CA GLU A 70 -21.66 2.54 5.26
C GLU A 70 -22.28 1.24 4.73
N GLN A 71 -22.29 0.18 5.55
CA GLN A 71 -22.83 -1.14 5.20
C GLN A 71 -23.20 -1.94 6.46
N GLU A 72 -24.09 -2.92 6.33
CA GLU A 72 -24.39 -3.83 7.43
C GLU A 72 -23.19 -4.74 7.76
N LEU A 73 -22.89 -4.91 9.05
CA LEU A 73 -21.75 -5.70 9.52
C LEU A 73 -22.14 -6.59 10.71
N HIS A 74 -21.88 -7.89 10.57
CA HIS A 74 -22.04 -8.89 11.63
C HIS A 74 -20.83 -8.92 12.56
N VAL A 75 -20.56 -7.81 13.26
CA VAL A 75 -19.42 -7.70 14.19
C VAL A 75 -19.93 -7.28 15.56
N GLN A 76 -19.52 -7.99 16.61
CA GLN A 76 -19.81 -7.63 17.99
C GLN A 76 -18.53 -7.20 18.72
N VAL A 77 -18.57 -6.07 19.43
CA VAL A 77 -17.49 -5.57 20.28
C VAL A 77 -17.87 -5.73 21.76
N VAL A 78 -17.05 -6.45 22.52
CA VAL A 78 -17.33 -6.84 23.91
C VAL A 78 -16.18 -6.39 24.82
N LEU A 79 -16.46 -5.54 25.82
CA LEU A 79 -15.55 -5.34 26.95
C LEU A 79 -15.84 -6.41 28.02
N VAL A 80 -14.81 -7.12 28.47
CA VAL A 80 -14.90 -8.05 29.60
C VAL A 80 -13.97 -7.59 30.70
N GLU A 81 -14.54 -7.22 31.84
CA GLU A 81 -13.78 -6.91 33.05
C GLU A 81 -13.23 -8.20 33.66
N ALA A 82 -12.01 -8.56 33.24
CA ALA A 82 -11.35 -9.80 33.61
C ALA A 82 -9.86 -9.62 33.89
N SER A 83 -9.38 -10.31 34.91
CA SER A 83 -7.98 -10.46 35.29
C SER A 83 -7.29 -11.64 34.59
N GLY A 84 -8.04 -12.56 33.98
CA GLY A 84 -7.50 -13.71 33.27
C GLY A 84 -8.49 -14.40 32.32
N TRP A 85 -7.98 -15.27 31.45
CA TRP A 85 -8.75 -15.89 30.35
C TRP A 85 -9.93 -16.76 30.79
N ARG A 86 -9.87 -17.37 31.99
CA ARG A 86 -10.97 -18.18 32.53
C ARG A 86 -12.22 -17.35 32.85
N GLU A 87 -12.03 -16.09 33.26
CA GLU A 87 -13.11 -15.14 33.48
C GLU A 87 -13.70 -14.69 32.13
N VAL A 88 -12.84 -14.51 31.11
CA VAL A 88 -13.27 -14.23 29.72
C VAL A 88 -14.10 -15.39 29.15
N GLU A 89 -13.63 -16.63 29.24
CA GLU A 89 -14.39 -17.82 28.79
C GLU A 89 -15.75 -17.93 29.48
N THR A 90 -15.82 -17.59 30.77
CA THR A 90 -17.08 -17.57 31.54
C THR A 90 -18.00 -16.43 31.08
N ALA A 91 -17.46 -15.23 30.88
CA ALA A 91 -18.20 -14.07 30.37
C ALA A 91 -18.74 -14.28 28.95
N LEU A 92 -18.00 -14.95 28.08
CA LEU A 92 -18.46 -15.27 26.72
C LEU A 92 -19.59 -16.31 26.70
N SER A 93 -19.70 -17.16 27.74
CA SER A 93 -20.81 -18.11 27.84
C SER A 93 -22.19 -17.45 28.04
N VAL A 94 -22.22 -16.16 28.44
CA VAL A 94 -23.46 -15.35 28.56
C VAL A 94 -23.63 -14.33 27.43
N VAL A 95 -22.67 -14.20 26.51
CA VAL A 95 -22.74 -13.30 25.35
C VAL A 95 -22.89 -14.12 24.06
N SER A 96 -24.11 -14.14 23.52
CA SER A 96 -24.35 -14.63 22.15
C SER A 96 -24.03 -13.55 21.13
N LEU A 97 -23.68 -13.97 19.91
CA LEU A 97 -23.58 -13.06 18.76
C LEU A 97 -25.00 -12.64 18.31
N PRO A 98 -25.36 -11.35 18.36
CA PRO A 98 -26.62 -10.85 17.84
C PRO A 98 -26.63 -10.83 16.29
N PRO A 99 -27.82 -10.85 15.66
CA PRO A 99 -28.02 -10.34 14.29
C PRO A 99 -27.44 -8.92 14.12
N ALA A 100 -27.13 -8.50 12.88
CA ALA A 100 -26.55 -7.17 12.61
C ALA A 100 -27.46 -6.00 13.04
N SER A 101 -28.75 -6.24 13.23
CA SER A 101 -29.77 -5.29 13.69
C SER A 101 -29.98 -5.24 15.20
N GLU A 102 -29.33 -6.13 15.96
CA GLU A 102 -29.35 -6.19 17.43
C GLU A 102 -28.06 -5.59 18.03
N GLU A 103 -28.04 -5.41 19.35
CA GLU A 103 -27.05 -4.58 20.06
C GLU A 103 -25.61 -5.11 19.96
N PRO A 104 -24.74 -4.54 19.11
CA PRO A 104 -23.48 -5.19 18.76
C PRO A 104 -22.33 -4.72 19.66
N ILE A 105 -22.59 -3.86 20.65
CA ILE A 105 -21.58 -3.27 21.53
C ILE A 105 -22.07 -3.45 22.97
N CYS A 106 -21.34 -4.23 23.77
CA CYS A 106 -21.70 -4.51 25.16
C CYS A 106 -20.48 -4.63 26.09
N ARG A 107 -20.73 -4.53 27.39
CA ARG A 107 -19.79 -4.82 28.47
C ARG A 107 -20.31 -6.04 29.26
N VAL A 108 -19.42 -6.89 29.75
CA VAL A 108 -19.75 -7.93 30.73
C VAL A 108 -19.08 -7.60 32.05
N VAL A 109 -19.90 -7.34 33.07
CA VAL A 109 -19.49 -7.06 34.45
C VAL A 109 -20.12 -8.11 35.35
N ALA A 110 -19.34 -8.85 36.13
CA ALA A 110 -19.83 -9.85 37.09
C ALA A 110 -20.86 -10.89 36.54
N GLY A 111 -20.87 -11.14 35.22
CA GLY A 111 -21.81 -12.05 34.55
C GLY A 111 -23.12 -11.39 34.06
N THR A 112 -23.32 -10.09 34.28
CA THR A 112 -24.39 -9.30 33.64
C THR A 112 -23.88 -8.60 32.38
N VAL A 113 -24.72 -8.53 31.35
CA VAL A 113 -24.44 -7.82 30.10
C VAL A 113 -25.03 -6.41 30.18
N GLU A 114 -24.20 -5.41 29.94
CA GLU A 114 -24.57 -3.99 29.90
C GLU A 114 -24.37 -3.44 28.49
N VAL A 115 -25.26 -2.52 28.06
CA VAL A 115 -25.21 -1.90 26.73
C VAL A 115 -25.23 -0.37 26.85
N PRO A 116 -24.45 0.36 26.04
CA PRO A 116 -24.35 1.80 26.15
C PRO A 116 -25.66 2.49 25.69
N ARG A 117 -26.09 3.49 26.45
CA ARG A 117 -27.24 4.35 26.14
C ARG A 117 -26.87 5.82 26.36
N LEU A 118 -27.47 6.69 25.56
CA LEU A 118 -27.42 8.14 25.80
C LEU A 118 -28.55 8.52 26.76
N GLU A 119 -28.19 9.11 27.89
CA GLU A 119 -29.13 9.72 28.83
C GLU A 119 -29.12 11.25 28.68
N ARG A 120 -30.27 11.90 28.83
CA ARG A 120 -30.38 13.35 28.75
C ARG A 120 -29.79 13.99 30.01
N TRP A 121 -28.57 14.50 29.89
CA TRP A 121 -27.89 15.22 30.97
C TRP A 121 -28.73 16.39 31.50
N ARG A 122 -28.80 16.52 32.83
CA ARG A 122 -29.48 17.61 33.54
C ARG A 122 -28.43 18.36 34.36
N ALA A 123 -28.35 19.66 34.15
CA ALA A 123 -27.40 20.51 34.87
C ALA A 123 -27.87 20.75 36.31
N GLU A 124 -27.15 20.18 37.28
CA GLU A 124 -27.19 20.63 38.67
C GLU A 124 -25.96 21.53 38.92
N LEU A 125 -26.21 22.78 39.32
CA LEU A 125 -25.13 23.73 39.59
C LEU A 125 -24.44 23.38 40.91
N VAL A 126 -23.17 23.01 40.83
CA VAL A 126 -22.32 22.77 42.01
C VAL A 126 -22.20 24.08 42.80
N GLN A 127 -22.66 24.09 44.05
CA GLN A 127 -22.67 25.30 44.87
C GLN A 127 -21.27 25.75 45.33
N ASP A 128 -20.30 24.83 45.34
CA ASP A 128 -18.89 25.13 45.56
C ASP A 128 -18.31 25.74 44.26
N GLY A 129 -18.29 27.07 44.17
CA GLY A 129 -17.82 27.85 43.01
C GLY A 129 -16.32 27.78 42.74
N ARG A 130 -15.76 26.57 42.68
CA ARG A 130 -14.33 26.25 42.55
C ARG A 130 -13.92 25.75 41.16
N ILE A 131 -14.88 25.41 40.30
CA ILE A 131 -14.61 24.79 39.00
C ILE A 131 -15.08 25.74 37.88
N GLY A 132 -14.13 26.17 37.05
CA GLY A 132 -14.32 27.22 36.04
C GLY A 132 -12.99 27.84 35.62
N VAL A 133 -13.02 29.02 34.99
CA VAL A 133 -11.81 29.78 34.65
C VAL A 133 -11.42 30.68 35.82
N ARG A 134 -10.21 30.52 36.36
CA ARG A 134 -9.64 31.38 37.40
C ARG A 134 -9.18 32.70 36.79
N ILE A 135 -9.58 33.82 37.41
CA ILE A 135 -9.04 35.15 37.08
C ILE A 135 -7.54 35.17 37.35
N GLY A 136 -6.74 35.57 36.36
CA GLY A 136 -5.28 35.50 36.41
C GLY A 136 -4.70 34.10 36.14
N GLY A 137 -5.52 33.08 35.89
CA GLY A 137 -5.08 31.71 35.66
C GLY A 137 -4.26 31.51 34.38
N ARG A 138 -3.48 30.42 34.36
CA ARG A 138 -2.57 30.03 33.26
C ARG A 138 -3.09 28.77 32.57
N TYR A 139 -3.33 28.84 31.26
CA TYR A 139 -4.05 27.80 30.51
C TYR A 139 -3.28 27.31 29.28
N VAL A 140 -3.33 26.01 29.00
CA VAL A 140 -2.69 25.39 27.83
C VAL A 140 -3.73 24.96 26.80
N ILE A 141 -3.52 25.28 25.53
CA ILE A 141 -4.40 24.89 24.41
C ILE A 141 -3.58 24.23 23.31
N THR A 142 -3.87 22.97 22.99
CA THR A 142 -3.31 22.33 21.77
C THR A 142 -4.18 22.62 20.57
N GLY A 143 -3.56 22.76 19.38
CA GLY A 143 -4.29 23.16 18.18
C GLY A 143 -4.66 24.64 18.23
N GLY A 144 -3.88 25.47 18.94
CA GLY A 144 -4.18 26.89 19.19
C GLY A 144 -4.38 27.74 17.93
N SER A 145 -3.74 27.38 16.81
CA SER A 145 -3.96 28.02 15.49
C SER A 145 -5.18 27.50 14.71
N GLY A 146 -5.92 26.53 15.24
CA GLY A 146 -7.18 26.03 14.68
C GLY A 146 -8.36 26.92 15.04
N GLY A 147 -9.50 26.74 14.35
CA GLY A 147 -10.70 27.56 14.58
C GLY A 147 -11.20 27.46 16.03
N LEU A 148 -11.42 26.23 16.52
CA LEU A 148 -11.86 25.99 17.89
C LEU A 148 -10.79 26.37 18.93
N GLY A 149 -9.51 26.12 18.65
CA GLY A 149 -8.40 26.53 19.54
C GLY A 149 -8.33 28.05 19.73
N THR A 150 -8.46 28.81 18.63
CA THR A 150 -8.53 30.28 18.67
C THR A 150 -9.79 30.76 19.39
N ALA A 151 -10.94 30.12 19.17
CA ALA A 151 -12.18 30.45 19.86
C ALA A 151 -12.07 30.23 21.38
N CYS A 152 -11.47 29.11 21.81
CA CYS A 152 -11.19 28.80 23.21
C CYS A 152 -10.19 29.78 23.83
N ALA A 153 -9.14 30.17 23.09
CA ALA A 153 -8.19 31.19 23.53
C ALA A 153 -8.88 32.53 23.82
N GLN A 154 -9.70 33.03 22.89
CA GLN A 154 -10.45 34.26 23.08
C GLN A 154 -11.46 34.16 24.24
N TRP A 155 -12.11 33.01 24.39
CA TRP A 155 -13.02 32.76 25.51
C TRP A 155 -12.31 32.79 26.87
N LEU A 156 -11.17 32.10 27.01
CA LEU A 156 -10.38 32.12 28.24
C LEU A 156 -9.93 33.54 28.62
N LEU A 157 -9.47 34.35 27.65
CA LEU A 157 -9.15 35.76 27.90
C LEU A 157 -10.38 36.56 28.36
N ASN A 158 -11.55 36.34 27.74
CA ASN A 158 -12.80 37.01 28.13
C ASN A 158 -13.29 36.60 29.53
N GLN A 159 -12.97 35.37 29.98
CA GLN A 159 -13.23 34.91 31.35
C GLN A 159 -12.15 35.38 32.36
N GLY A 160 -11.13 36.11 31.91
CA GLY A 160 -10.10 36.71 32.77
C GLY A 160 -8.83 35.86 32.96
N ALA A 161 -8.53 34.91 32.06
CA ALA A 161 -7.23 34.21 32.07
C ALA A 161 -6.05 35.20 32.01
N GLY A 162 -5.06 35.00 32.88
CA GLY A 162 -3.88 35.85 32.99
C GLY A 162 -2.73 35.46 32.08
N SER A 163 -2.69 34.20 31.63
CA SER A 163 -1.69 33.68 30.69
C SER A 163 -2.27 32.54 29.86
N LEU A 164 -2.03 32.56 28.55
CA LEU A 164 -2.33 31.48 27.63
C LEU A 164 -1.04 30.90 27.05
N ILE A 165 -1.05 29.59 26.83
CA ILE A 165 0.01 28.84 26.16
C ILE A 165 -0.62 28.08 25.01
N LEU A 166 -0.21 28.40 23.78
CA LEU A 166 -0.76 27.81 22.58
C LEU A 166 0.27 26.87 21.95
N LEU A 167 -0.09 25.59 21.84
CA LEU A 167 0.73 24.56 21.19
C LEU A 167 0.19 24.28 19.78
N SER A 168 0.96 24.65 18.76
CA SER A 168 0.67 24.31 17.36
C SER A 168 1.85 24.53 16.43
N ARG A 169 1.91 23.75 15.34
CA ARG A 169 2.88 23.89 14.22
C ARG A 169 2.94 25.27 13.56
N ARG A 170 1.88 26.08 13.68
CA ARG A 170 1.81 27.44 13.14
C ARG A 170 1.51 28.40 14.27
N ARG A 171 2.10 29.59 14.20
CA ARG A 171 1.84 30.68 15.16
C ARG A 171 0.37 31.12 15.06
N PRO A 172 -0.40 31.11 16.16
CA PRO A 172 -1.75 31.66 16.19
C PRO A 172 -1.71 33.19 16.15
N ALA A 173 -2.55 33.82 15.32
CA ALA A 173 -2.57 35.29 15.15
C ALA A 173 -2.87 36.07 16.44
N ILE A 174 -3.47 35.44 17.45
CA ILE A 174 -3.71 36.07 18.77
C ILE A 174 -2.39 36.42 19.48
N CYS A 175 -1.31 35.65 19.24
CA CYS A 175 0.03 35.89 19.78
C CYS A 175 0.77 37.06 19.14
N ASP A 176 0.19 37.73 18.14
CA ASP A 176 0.78 38.92 17.49
C ASP A 176 0.22 40.24 18.07
N GLY A 177 -0.79 40.15 18.93
CA GLY A 177 -1.32 41.28 19.72
C GLY A 177 -0.67 41.40 21.10
N ALA A 178 -0.99 42.47 21.82
CA ALA A 178 -0.51 42.72 23.19
C ALA A 178 -1.18 41.84 24.27
N CYS A 179 -1.73 40.69 23.90
CA CYS A 179 -2.38 39.77 24.84
C CYS A 179 -1.34 38.85 25.52
N PRO A 180 -1.63 38.29 26.71
CA PRO A 180 -0.71 37.43 27.43
C PRO A 180 -0.73 35.99 26.88
N ALA A 181 -0.41 35.80 25.59
CA ALA A 181 -0.41 34.51 24.92
C ALA A 181 0.99 34.13 24.41
N GLU A 182 1.59 33.12 25.04
CA GLU A 182 2.82 32.45 24.61
C GLU A 182 2.49 31.40 23.55
N TRP A 183 3.34 31.25 22.54
CA TRP A 183 3.25 30.20 21.53
C TRP A 183 4.51 29.36 21.52
N PHE A 184 4.35 28.04 21.53
CA PHE A 184 5.42 27.09 21.27
C PHE A 184 5.11 26.37 19.96
N GLU A 185 6.08 26.39 19.04
CA GLU A 185 6.03 25.58 17.83
C GLU A 185 6.15 24.10 18.22
N CYS A 186 5.04 23.37 18.11
CA CYS A 186 4.94 21.99 18.56
C CYS A 186 3.98 21.24 17.65
N ASP A 187 4.43 20.13 17.05
CA ASP A 187 3.50 19.12 16.53
C ASP A 187 3.16 18.16 17.65
N VAL A 188 1.92 18.23 18.13
CA VAL A 188 1.47 17.52 19.34
C VAL A 188 1.26 16.02 19.10
N SER A 189 1.34 15.57 17.84
CA SER A 189 1.40 14.15 17.47
C SER A 189 2.77 13.51 17.71
N LEU A 190 3.83 14.31 17.92
CA LEU A 190 5.19 13.81 18.16
C LEU A 190 5.49 13.79 19.67
N PRO A 191 5.64 12.61 20.31
CA PRO A 191 5.86 12.51 21.75
C PRO A 191 7.05 13.33 22.25
N SER A 192 8.17 13.34 21.52
CA SER A 192 9.38 14.09 21.88
C SER A 192 9.17 15.61 21.85
N ALA A 193 8.53 16.14 20.80
CA ALA A 193 8.26 17.57 20.67
C ALA A 193 7.26 18.06 21.74
N LEU A 194 6.26 17.23 22.08
CA LEU A 194 5.33 17.55 23.15
C LEU A 194 5.99 17.46 24.54
N GLN A 195 6.85 16.47 24.78
CA GLN A 195 7.59 16.33 26.03
C GLN A 195 8.55 17.52 26.25
N GLU A 196 9.20 18.01 25.20
CA GLU A 196 10.02 19.23 25.27
C GLU A 196 9.17 20.46 25.63
N ALA A 197 8.03 20.65 24.95
CA ALA A 197 7.10 21.73 25.28
C ALA A 197 6.58 21.64 26.73
N ILE A 198 6.22 20.45 27.22
CA ILE A 198 5.81 20.21 28.61
C ILE A 198 6.91 20.64 29.59
N ASN A 199 8.17 20.25 29.33
CA ASN A 199 9.30 20.61 30.18
C ASN A 199 9.50 22.14 30.23
N GLN A 200 9.39 22.83 29.09
CA GLN A 200 9.48 24.29 29.03
C GLN A 200 8.31 24.96 29.78
N ILE A 201 7.07 24.51 29.57
CA ILE A 201 5.87 25.06 30.22
C ILE A 201 5.98 25.00 31.75
N ARG A 202 6.42 23.88 32.32
CA ARG A 202 6.52 23.69 33.79
C ARG A 202 7.44 24.72 34.46
N THR A 203 8.40 25.32 33.73
CA THR A 203 9.27 26.37 34.28
C THR A 203 8.54 27.68 34.61
N GLY A 204 7.40 27.95 33.96
CA GLY A 204 6.64 29.20 34.12
C GLY A 204 5.57 29.21 35.21
N GLY A 205 5.55 28.21 36.11
CA GLY A 205 4.57 28.10 37.18
C GLY A 205 3.29 27.31 36.83
N PRO A 206 2.36 27.17 37.80
CA PRO A 206 1.27 26.19 37.74
C PRO A 206 0.30 26.42 36.57
N VAL A 207 -0.09 25.32 35.92
CA VAL A 207 -1.16 25.30 34.92
C VAL A 207 -2.49 25.04 35.62
N HIS A 208 -3.50 25.81 35.25
CA HIS A 208 -4.81 25.77 35.88
C HIS A 208 -5.77 24.86 35.12
N GLY A 209 -5.77 24.97 33.80
CA GLY A 209 -6.55 24.08 32.95
C GLY A 209 -5.92 23.85 31.57
N ILE A 210 -6.33 22.76 30.94
CA ILE A 210 -5.83 22.31 29.63
C ILE A 210 -7.02 22.10 28.69
N ILE A 211 -6.95 22.64 27.48
CA ILE A 211 -7.91 22.37 26.40
C ILE A 211 -7.19 21.63 25.28
N HIS A 212 -7.51 20.34 25.12
CA HIS A 212 -7.01 19.52 24.03
C HIS A 212 -7.94 19.61 22.81
N ALA A 213 -7.72 20.63 21.96
CA ALA A 213 -8.50 20.90 20.75
C ALA A 213 -7.79 20.54 19.43
N ALA A 214 -6.69 19.78 19.48
CA ALA A 214 -6.03 19.27 18.27
C ALA A 214 -6.87 18.17 17.60
N GLY A 215 -6.73 18.05 16.28
CA GLY A 215 -7.46 17.08 15.47
C GLY A 215 -7.10 17.18 14.00
N VAL A 216 -7.20 16.06 13.30
CA VAL A 216 -7.04 15.88 11.85
C VAL A 216 -8.18 14.98 11.38
N LEU A 217 -8.64 15.16 10.14
CA LEU A 217 -9.59 14.26 9.47
C LEU A 217 -8.83 13.38 8.48
N ALA A 218 -9.27 12.13 8.34
CA ALA A 218 -8.84 11.20 7.31
C ALA A 218 -10.10 10.51 6.76
N ASP A 219 -10.93 11.31 6.10
CA ASP A 219 -12.26 10.90 5.64
C ASP A 219 -12.11 10.04 4.36
N LYS A 220 -12.41 8.74 4.47
CA LYS A 220 -12.37 7.69 3.44
C LYS A 220 -13.33 6.55 3.81
N LEU A 221 -13.91 5.84 2.85
CA LEU A 221 -14.78 4.69 3.16
C LEU A 221 -14.00 3.57 3.87
N LEU A 222 -14.68 2.71 4.63
CA LEU A 222 -14.09 1.59 5.38
C LEU A 222 -13.14 0.74 4.52
N ALA A 223 -13.48 0.52 3.25
CA ALA A 223 -12.65 -0.25 2.32
C ALA A 223 -11.33 0.44 1.93
N GLU A 224 -11.25 1.76 2.06
CA GLU A 224 -10.14 2.63 1.66
C GLU A 224 -9.32 3.16 2.86
N GLN A 225 -9.87 3.05 4.07
CA GLN A 225 -9.22 3.43 5.34
C GLN A 225 -7.95 2.59 5.56
N THR A 226 -6.86 3.23 5.95
CA THR A 226 -5.56 2.57 6.14
C THR A 226 -5.00 2.72 7.56
N PRO A 227 -4.02 1.89 7.99
CA PRO A 227 -3.33 2.07 9.26
C PRO A 227 -2.66 3.45 9.41
N GLU A 228 -2.25 4.07 8.31
CA GLU A 228 -1.64 5.39 8.28
C GLU A 228 -2.68 6.51 8.52
N ASP A 229 -3.93 6.34 8.06
CA ASP A 229 -5.06 7.22 8.40
C ASP A 229 -5.40 7.15 9.90
N LEU A 230 -5.41 5.94 10.45
CA LEU A 230 -5.55 5.68 11.88
C LEU A 230 -4.44 6.38 12.67
N HIS A 231 -3.17 6.16 12.34
CA HIS A 231 -2.04 6.80 13.00
C HIS A 231 -2.15 8.34 12.94
N SER A 232 -2.48 8.90 11.78
CA SER A 232 -2.65 10.36 11.60
C SER A 232 -3.73 10.94 12.53
N CYS A 233 -4.89 10.30 12.62
CA CYS A 233 -5.99 10.72 13.50
C CYS A 233 -5.65 10.48 14.98
N MET A 234 -5.11 9.31 15.32
CA MET A 234 -4.83 8.89 16.68
C MET A 234 -3.67 9.64 17.31
N ALA A 235 -2.53 9.79 16.62
CA ALA A 235 -1.36 10.44 17.18
C ALA A 235 -1.67 11.87 17.66
N CYS A 236 -2.45 12.64 16.88
CA CYS A 236 -2.83 14.01 17.26
C CYS A 236 -3.86 14.10 18.42
N LYS A 237 -4.54 13.00 18.78
CA LYS A 237 -5.55 12.90 19.86
C LYS A 237 -5.00 12.24 21.13
N ILE A 238 -4.21 11.18 20.97
CA ILE A 238 -3.87 10.25 22.04
C ILE A 238 -2.52 10.58 22.67
N VAL A 239 -1.54 11.04 21.88
CA VAL A 239 -0.26 11.53 22.42
C VAL A 239 -0.49 12.68 23.41
N PRO A 240 -1.33 13.70 23.12
CA PRO A 240 -1.57 14.77 24.08
C PRO A 240 -2.39 14.32 25.29
N ALA A 241 -3.40 13.47 25.11
CA ALA A 241 -4.23 12.98 26.21
C ALA A 241 -3.45 12.15 27.25
N LEU A 242 -2.37 11.48 26.83
CA LEU A 242 -1.52 10.68 27.71
C LEU A 242 -0.31 11.46 28.27
N LEU A 243 0.21 12.47 27.57
CA LEU A 243 1.39 13.24 28.00
C LEU A 243 1.06 14.55 28.72
N LEU A 244 0.03 15.31 28.30
CA LEU A 244 -0.32 16.59 28.93
C LEU A 244 -0.65 16.51 30.44
N PRO A 245 -1.19 15.41 31.01
CA PRO A 245 -1.37 15.28 32.45
C PRO A 245 -0.07 15.44 33.28
N GLN A 246 1.11 15.27 32.66
CA GLN A 246 2.41 15.55 33.29
C GLN A 246 2.62 17.05 33.63
N LEU A 247 1.79 17.95 33.10
CA LEU A 247 1.78 19.36 33.50
C LEU A 247 1.19 19.57 34.91
N GLU A 248 0.59 18.55 35.52
CA GLU A 248 0.03 18.58 36.88
C GLU A 248 -0.93 19.77 37.08
N CYS A 249 -1.86 19.94 36.13
CA CYS A 249 -2.80 21.05 36.20
C CYS A 249 -3.74 20.92 37.40
N GLU A 250 -4.09 22.06 38.01
CA GLU A 250 -4.83 22.08 39.27
C GLU A 250 -6.33 21.82 39.14
N ASP A 251 -7.01 22.38 38.13
CA ASP A 251 -8.47 22.40 38.07
C ASP A 251 -9.03 21.32 37.13
N TRP A 252 -8.70 21.38 35.83
CA TRP A 252 -9.38 20.56 34.81
C TRP A 252 -8.58 20.31 33.53
N ILE A 253 -8.92 19.22 32.83
CA ILE A 253 -8.48 18.88 31.47
C ILE A 253 -9.74 18.65 30.62
N VAL A 254 -9.92 19.46 29.56
CA VAL A 254 -11.01 19.29 28.61
C VAL A 254 -10.48 18.76 27.29
N ASN A 255 -10.95 17.57 26.92
CA ASN A 255 -10.64 16.89 25.67
C ASN A 255 -11.76 17.12 24.66
N PHE A 256 -11.44 17.65 23.47
CA PHE A 256 -12.43 17.82 22.41
C PHE A 256 -12.51 16.54 21.59
N SER A 257 -13.61 15.81 21.75
CA SER A 257 -13.99 14.63 20.97
C SER A 257 -15.08 15.01 19.94
N SER A 258 -15.74 14.02 19.35
CA SER A 258 -16.72 14.16 18.27
C SER A 258 -17.90 13.22 18.50
N VAL A 259 -19.14 13.63 18.20
CA VAL A 259 -20.30 12.72 18.20
C VAL A 259 -20.18 11.55 17.22
N SER A 260 -19.22 11.59 16.29
CA SER A 260 -18.93 10.46 15.40
C SER A 260 -18.47 9.20 16.14
N SER A 261 -17.91 9.31 17.35
CA SER A 261 -17.56 8.14 18.17
C SER A 261 -18.80 7.39 18.69
N VAL A 262 -19.83 8.12 19.13
CA VAL A 262 -21.03 7.52 19.75
C VAL A 262 -22.18 7.27 18.77
N LEU A 263 -22.26 8.02 17.66
CA LEU A 263 -23.32 7.87 16.64
C LEU A 263 -22.82 7.32 15.30
N GLY A 264 -21.51 7.21 15.11
CA GLY A 264 -20.92 6.85 13.82
C GLY A 264 -20.98 7.99 12.80
N SER A 265 -20.07 7.93 11.83
CA SER A 265 -20.14 8.76 10.62
C SER A 265 -19.50 8.00 9.47
N ALA A 266 -20.23 7.87 8.36
CA ALA A 266 -19.73 7.23 7.15
C ALA A 266 -18.48 7.95 6.65
N GLY A 267 -17.47 7.19 6.26
CA GLY A 267 -16.16 7.69 5.84
C GLY A 267 -15.22 8.07 6.99
N GLN A 268 -15.61 7.96 8.27
CA GLN A 268 -14.83 8.53 9.38
C GLN A 268 -14.31 7.48 10.38
N VAL A 269 -14.05 6.25 9.95
CA VAL A 269 -13.64 5.14 10.84
C VAL A 269 -12.40 5.50 11.67
N ALA A 270 -11.32 6.02 11.05
CA ALA A 270 -10.11 6.42 11.79
C ALA A 270 -10.34 7.62 12.73
N TYR A 271 -11.12 8.61 12.31
CA TYR A 271 -11.44 9.76 13.15
C TYR A 271 -12.28 9.36 14.36
N SER A 272 -13.27 8.50 14.16
CA SER A 272 -14.09 7.95 15.24
C SER A 272 -13.29 7.02 16.15
N ALA A 273 -12.31 6.25 15.65
CA ALA A 273 -11.38 5.48 16.48
C ALA A 273 -10.59 6.40 17.45
N ALA A 274 -10.01 7.47 16.92
CA ALA A 274 -9.21 8.42 17.69
C ALA A 274 -10.03 9.18 18.75
N ASN A 275 -11.25 9.58 18.41
CA ASN A 275 -12.19 10.21 19.35
C ASN A 275 -12.73 9.20 20.37
N GLY A 276 -13.09 7.99 19.96
CA GLY A 276 -13.53 6.92 20.87
C GLY A 276 -12.46 6.50 21.88
N CYS A 277 -11.20 6.42 21.45
CA CYS A 277 -10.07 6.20 22.34
C CYS A 277 -9.93 7.32 23.39
N LEU A 278 -10.12 8.58 22.98
CA LEU A 278 -10.11 9.76 23.85
C LEU A 278 -11.31 9.79 24.82
N ASP A 279 -12.47 9.28 24.39
CA ASP A 279 -13.65 9.09 25.22
C ASP A 279 -13.41 8.03 26.29
N GLY A 280 -12.84 6.88 25.95
CA GLY A 280 -12.49 5.83 26.93
C GLY A 280 -11.46 6.28 27.95
N LEU A 281 -10.44 7.05 27.52
CA LEU A 281 -9.44 7.65 28.43
C LEU A 281 -10.03 8.70 29.38
N GLY A 282 -11.11 9.38 28.98
CA GLY A 282 -11.86 10.34 29.79
C GLY A 282 -12.86 9.67 30.72
N GLN A 283 -13.65 8.73 30.22
CA GLN A 283 -14.64 7.96 30.97
C GLN A 283 -14.02 7.19 32.15
N ALA A 284 -12.80 6.68 31.96
CA ALA A 284 -12.04 5.96 32.97
C ALA A 284 -11.14 6.88 33.83
N ALA A 285 -11.23 8.20 33.69
CA ALA A 285 -10.44 9.12 34.49
C ALA A 285 -10.89 9.06 35.98
N PRO A 286 -9.97 9.17 36.95
CA PRO A 286 -10.34 9.16 38.36
C PRO A 286 -11.16 10.39 38.76
N ASP A 287 -12.19 10.17 39.59
CA ASP A 287 -13.04 11.22 40.20
C ASP A 287 -12.26 12.02 41.26
N ARG A 288 -11.34 12.89 40.79
CA ARG A 288 -10.53 13.82 41.59
C ARG A 288 -9.88 14.87 40.67
N ALA A 289 -9.41 15.97 41.26
CA ALA A 289 -8.66 16.98 40.54
C ALA A 289 -7.33 16.44 39.93
N PRO A 290 -6.94 16.88 38.71
CA PRO A 290 -7.74 17.70 37.79
C PRO A 290 -8.91 16.91 37.19
N LEU A 291 -10.09 17.52 37.16
CA LEU A 291 -11.27 16.89 36.55
C LEU A 291 -11.06 16.72 35.04
N VAL A 292 -11.23 15.50 34.55
CA VAL A 292 -11.09 15.20 33.12
C VAL A 292 -12.48 15.12 32.49
N LEU A 293 -12.71 15.95 31.49
CA LEU A 293 -13.95 16.03 30.72
C LEU A 293 -13.65 15.82 29.24
N THR A 294 -14.15 14.73 28.65
CA THR A 294 -14.14 14.54 27.20
C THR A 294 -15.51 14.91 26.63
N ILE A 295 -15.55 15.89 25.73
CA ILE A 295 -16.80 16.37 25.12
C ILE A 295 -16.90 15.85 23.69
N GLN A 296 -17.85 14.94 23.45
CA GLN A 296 -18.21 14.49 22.11
C GLN A 296 -19.03 15.61 21.45
N TRP A 297 -18.35 16.49 20.70
CA TRP A 297 -18.99 17.64 20.09
C TRP A 297 -19.80 17.28 18.84
N GLY A 298 -21.01 17.82 18.77
CA GLY A 298 -21.77 17.94 17.54
C GLY A 298 -21.08 18.83 16.50
N PRO A 299 -21.64 18.92 15.29
CA PRO A 299 -21.07 19.72 14.20
C PRO A 299 -20.96 21.20 14.59
N TRP A 300 -19.84 21.84 14.29
CA TRP A 300 -19.64 23.27 14.50
C TRP A 300 -19.78 24.03 13.19
N ALA A 301 -20.34 25.24 13.24
CA ALA A 301 -20.39 26.20 12.14
C ALA A 301 -19.02 26.81 11.79
N GLU A 302 -17.95 26.37 12.44
CA GLU A 302 -16.56 26.72 12.16
C GLU A 302 -15.63 25.53 12.44
N GLY A 303 -14.34 25.65 12.10
CA GLY A 303 -13.37 24.57 12.30
C GLY A 303 -13.36 23.55 11.16
N MET A 304 -13.27 22.25 11.48
CA MET A 304 -13.15 21.19 10.47
C MET A 304 -14.48 20.91 9.76
N ALA A 305 -15.58 20.76 10.52
CA ALA A 305 -16.91 20.47 9.96
C ALA A 305 -17.44 21.54 8.98
N PHE A 306 -17.04 22.81 9.14
CA PHE A 306 -17.37 23.88 8.19
C PHE A 306 -16.56 23.80 6.87
N ARG A 307 -15.39 23.15 6.89
CA ARG A 307 -14.48 23.04 5.73
C ARG A 307 -14.70 21.75 4.93
N THR A 308 -15.41 20.78 5.49
CA THR A 308 -15.82 19.55 4.80
C THR A 308 -17.15 19.81 4.09
N GLU A 309 -17.16 19.67 2.75
CA GLU A 309 -18.39 19.79 1.97
C GLU A 309 -19.45 18.77 2.44
N GLY A 310 -20.72 19.16 2.47
CA GLY A 310 -21.83 18.30 2.90
C GLY A 310 -21.96 18.02 4.41
N ALA A 311 -20.93 18.21 5.24
CA ALA A 311 -20.99 17.86 6.67
C ALA A 311 -22.11 18.61 7.44
N LEU A 312 -22.29 19.91 7.18
CA LEU A 312 -23.39 20.72 7.75
C LEU A 312 -24.77 20.32 7.18
N GLN A 313 -24.82 19.81 5.94
CA GLN A 313 -26.05 19.33 5.32
C GLN A 313 -26.46 17.96 5.90
N HIS A 314 -25.50 17.09 6.20
CA HIS A 314 -25.72 15.82 6.91
C HIS A 314 -26.17 16.05 8.35
N ALA A 315 -25.65 17.08 9.03
CA ALA A 315 -26.16 17.53 10.32
C ALA A 315 -27.64 17.95 10.25
N ALA A 316 -28.00 18.81 9.29
CA ALA A 316 -29.37 19.25 9.09
C ALA A 316 -30.33 18.09 8.76
N LYS A 317 -29.90 17.12 7.93
CA LYS A 317 -30.67 15.88 7.65
C LYS A 317 -30.90 15.01 8.90
N ARG A 318 -30.08 15.15 9.95
CA ARG A 318 -30.23 14.48 11.25
C ARG A 318 -30.94 15.35 12.30
N GLY A 319 -31.49 16.50 11.90
CA GLY A 319 -32.17 17.46 12.79
C GLY A 319 -31.24 18.31 13.65
N TRP A 320 -29.92 18.23 13.46
CA TRP A 320 -28.95 18.94 14.32
C TRP A 320 -28.61 20.32 13.76
N THR A 321 -28.72 21.32 14.62
CA THR A 321 -28.23 22.67 14.34
C THR A 321 -26.72 22.73 14.62
N PRO A 322 -25.88 23.21 13.70
CA PRO A 322 -24.45 23.37 13.98
C PRO A 322 -24.18 24.36 15.13
N PHE A 323 -23.26 24.02 16.03
CA PHE A 323 -22.83 24.93 17.09
C PHE A 323 -22.17 26.18 16.51
N THR A 324 -22.73 27.33 16.84
CA THR A 324 -22.03 28.62 16.69
C THR A 324 -20.92 28.71 17.73
N ARG A 325 -19.94 29.59 17.51
CA ARG A 325 -18.90 29.90 18.49
C ARG A 325 -19.47 30.17 19.88
N ASN A 326 -20.51 31.00 19.95
CA ASN A 326 -21.11 31.44 21.22
C ASN A 326 -21.91 30.31 21.90
N SER A 327 -22.68 29.52 21.14
CA SER A 327 -23.47 28.43 21.73
C SER A 327 -22.59 27.27 22.21
N GLY A 328 -21.56 26.88 21.44
CA GLY A 328 -20.62 25.82 21.86
C GLY A 328 -19.76 26.23 23.06
N LEU A 329 -19.22 27.45 23.09
CA LEU A 329 -18.48 27.94 24.26
C LEU A 329 -19.38 28.16 25.49
N GLY A 330 -20.68 28.47 25.30
CA GLY A 330 -21.65 28.50 26.38
C GLY A 330 -21.88 27.12 27.01
N VAL A 331 -21.93 26.06 26.20
CA VAL A 331 -21.98 24.67 26.70
C VAL A 331 -20.70 24.30 27.44
N LEU A 332 -19.52 24.68 26.93
CA LEU A 332 -18.24 24.45 27.62
C LEU A 332 -18.19 25.13 29.01
N ASP A 333 -18.59 26.39 29.08
CA ASP A 333 -18.66 27.16 30.33
C ASP A 333 -19.65 26.53 31.33
N LEU A 334 -20.82 26.08 30.86
CA LEU A 334 -21.81 25.39 31.68
C LEU A 334 -21.29 24.06 32.24
N LEU A 335 -20.69 23.21 31.40
CA LEU A 335 -20.15 21.92 31.80
C LEU A 335 -19.04 22.06 32.85
N LEU A 336 -18.13 23.03 32.67
CA LEU A 336 -17.10 23.34 33.66
C LEU A 336 -17.69 23.84 34.99
N ARG A 337 -18.67 24.75 34.96
CA ARG A 337 -19.34 25.24 36.18
C ARG A 337 -20.14 24.16 36.92
N CYS A 338 -20.63 23.15 36.21
CA CYS A 338 -21.31 22.00 36.81
C CYS A 338 -20.34 20.89 37.27
N GLY A 339 -19.02 21.09 37.14
CA GLY A 339 -18.04 20.06 37.49
C GLY A 339 -18.16 18.77 36.68
N ALA A 340 -18.63 18.88 35.42
CA ALA A 340 -18.81 17.72 34.56
C ALA A 340 -17.48 16.98 34.33
N GLN A 341 -17.53 15.65 34.38
CA GLN A 341 -16.38 14.76 34.25
C GLN A 341 -16.76 13.49 33.47
N GLY A 342 -15.76 12.71 33.07
CA GLY A 342 -15.98 11.56 32.19
C GLY A 342 -16.25 12.01 30.76
N THR A 343 -17.14 11.31 30.05
CA THR A 343 -17.51 11.63 28.68
C THR A 343 -18.92 12.20 28.57
N THR A 344 -19.08 13.33 27.87
CA THR A 344 -20.38 14.00 27.67
C THR A 344 -20.66 14.25 26.19
N CYS A 345 -21.85 13.85 25.72
CA CYS A 345 -22.33 14.13 24.38
C CYS A 345 -23.00 15.51 24.30
N ALA A 346 -22.52 16.38 23.40
CA ALA A 346 -23.05 17.73 23.20
C ALA A 346 -23.66 17.85 21.80
N LEU A 347 -24.98 17.81 21.72
CA LEU A 347 -25.77 18.04 20.50
C LEU A 347 -26.65 19.27 20.66
N HIS A 348 -26.90 20.00 19.58
CA HIS A 348 -27.80 21.15 19.55
C HIS A 348 -29.01 20.82 18.68
N ASP A 349 -30.14 20.59 19.34
CA ASP A 349 -31.43 20.40 18.68
C ASP A 349 -31.94 21.73 18.11
N GLY A 350 -32.58 21.68 16.94
CA GLY A 350 -33.05 22.84 16.19
C GLY A 350 -34.39 23.39 16.65
N GLU A 351 -35.21 22.61 17.37
CA GLU A 351 -36.53 23.04 17.81
C GLU A 351 -36.58 23.38 19.29
N CYS A 352 -36.38 24.66 19.61
CA CYS A 352 -36.81 25.22 20.89
C CYS A 352 -38.26 25.73 20.80
N GLY A 353 -39.18 24.82 20.47
CA GLY A 353 -40.62 25.01 20.67
C GLY A 353 -40.96 24.80 22.14
N ALA A 354 -41.70 25.73 22.75
CA ALA A 354 -42.01 25.65 24.17
C ALA A 354 -43.02 24.54 24.49
N GLY A 355 -42.62 23.58 25.33
CA GLY A 355 -43.51 22.64 26.02
C GLY A 355 -43.91 21.41 25.20
N GLY A 356 -43.22 20.30 25.44
CA GLY A 356 -43.58 18.97 24.94
C GLY A 356 -42.79 17.89 25.67
N ASP A 357 -43.44 17.21 26.62
CA ASP A 357 -42.91 15.98 27.20
C ASP A 357 -43.08 14.85 26.18
N CYS A 358 -41.97 14.30 25.71
CA CYS A 358 -41.96 13.19 24.75
C CYS A 358 -41.48 11.90 25.43
N GLU A 359 -42.38 11.23 26.15
CA GLU A 359 -42.26 9.80 26.44
C GLU A 359 -42.75 8.99 25.22
N GLY A 360 -42.07 7.90 24.87
CA GLY A 360 -42.50 7.02 23.77
C GLY A 360 -41.53 5.86 23.51
N GLU A 361 -42.01 4.62 23.70
CA GLU A 361 -41.26 3.37 23.48
C GLU A 361 -41.41 2.82 22.02
N PRO A 362 -41.40 1.50 21.68
CA PRO A 362 -40.48 1.01 20.66
C PRO A 362 -41.13 0.39 19.40
N SER A 363 -40.28 0.11 18.40
CA SER A 363 -40.43 -0.79 17.23
C SER A 363 -41.83 -1.20 16.73
N GLU A 364 -42.13 -0.90 15.46
CA GLU A 364 -43.10 -1.69 14.67
C GLU A 364 -42.60 -2.02 13.24
N VAL A 365 -43.14 -3.13 12.72
CA VAL A 365 -42.77 -3.78 11.45
C VAL A 365 -43.54 -3.17 10.27
N VAL A 366 -42.90 -3.01 9.11
CA VAL A 366 -43.59 -2.66 7.84
C VAL A 366 -43.27 -3.66 6.73
N GLN A 367 -44.29 -4.01 5.94
CA GLN A 367 -44.32 -5.12 4.99
C GLN A 367 -43.89 -4.74 3.56
N GLU A 368 -43.48 -5.74 2.77
CA GLU A 368 -43.29 -5.63 1.31
C GLU A 368 -44.60 -5.34 0.53
N PRO A 369 -44.51 -4.60 -0.60
CA PRO A 369 -45.48 -4.68 -1.69
C PRO A 369 -44.90 -5.29 -3.00
N ARG A 370 -45.81 -5.86 -3.81
CA ARG A 370 -45.54 -6.69 -5.01
C ARG A 370 -45.25 -5.92 -6.30
N ALA A 371 -44.67 -6.64 -7.28
CA ALA A 371 -44.30 -6.16 -8.61
C ALA A 371 -45.42 -6.09 -9.68
N SER A 372 -45.31 -5.10 -10.58
CA SER A 372 -45.91 -5.00 -11.94
C SER A 372 -45.39 -3.73 -12.63
N SER A 373 -45.14 -3.61 -13.95
CA SER A 373 -45.11 -4.58 -15.07
C SER A 373 -44.42 -3.93 -16.30
N ALA A 374 -43.82 -4.71 -17.23
CA ALA A 374 -42.91 -4.20 -18.27
C ALA A 374 -43.56 -3.71 -19.59
N SER A 375 -42.90 -2.76 -20.27
CA SER A 375 -42.48 -2.73 -21.71
C SER A 375 -42.52 -1.30 -22.32
N PRO A 376 -41.83 -0.98 -23.45
CA PRO A 376 -40.86 -1.74 -24.26
C PRO A 376 -39.49 -1.03 -24.45
N SER A 377 -38.52 -1.70 -25.07
CA SER A 377 -37.16 -1.17 -25.31
C SER A 377 -36.98 -0.42 -26.64
N MET A 378 -36.10 0.58 -26.64
CA MET A 378 -35.39 1.06 -27.83
C MET A 378 -33.87 1.05 -27.56
N LYS A 379 -33.08 0.62 -28.54
CA LYS A 379 -31.61 0.72 -28.50
C LYS A 379 -31.14 1.95 -29.29
N PRO A 380 -30.18 2.72 -28.77
CA PRO A 380 -29.21 3.43 -29.59
C PRO A 380 -27.87 2.69 -29.64
N SER A 381 -27.13 2.89 -30.72
CA SER A 381 -25.82 2.30 -31.03
C SER A 381 -24.65 3.04 -30.38
N ALA A 382 -23.50 2.37 -30.29
CA ALA A 382 -22.23 3.00 -29.93
C ALA A 382 -21.78 4.01 -31.01
N VAL A 383 -21.87 5.29 -30.67
CA VAL A 383 -21.16 6.43 -31.26
C VAL A 383 -20.84 7.35 -30.08
N GLU A 384 -19.69 8.03 -30.09
CA GLU A 384 -19.37 9.05 -29.09
C GLU A 384 -20.47 10.12 -29.08
N ALA A 385 -21.29 10.14 -28.02
CA ALA A 385 -22.41 11.06 -27.92
C ALA A 385 -21.89 12.48 -27.71
N SER A 386 -22.20 13.38 -28.64
CA SER A 386 -21.89 14.80 -28.50
C SER A 386 -22.61 15.41 -27.28
N TYR A 387 -22.07 16.50 -26.73
CA TYR A 387 -22.69 17.16 -25.57
C TYR A 387 -24.17 17.53 -25.81
N GLU A 388 -24.55 17.93 -27.03
CA GLU A 388 -25.94 18.22 -27.39
C GLU A 388 -26.84 16.97 -27.42
N GLU A 389 -26.29 15.81 -27.80
CA GLU A 389 -27.02 14.53 -27.71
C GLU A 389 -27.18 14.09 -26.25
N VAL A 390 -26.14 14.19 -25.43
CA VAL A 390 -26.23 13.93 -23.98
C VAL A 390 -27.25 14.87 -23.34
N LEU A 391 -27.18 16.17 -23.61
CA LEU A 391 -28.12 17.18 -23.12
C LEU A 391 -29.56 16.89 -23.57
N GLY A 392 -29.77 16.54 -24.84
CA GLY A 392 -31.07 16.13 -25.37
C GLY A 392 -31.63 14.88 -24.69
N ARG A 393 -30.78 13.93 -24.30
CA ARG A 393 -31.18 12.72 -23.56
C ARG A 393 -31.53 13.02 -22.10
N VAL A 394 -30.72 13.82 -21.40
CA VAL A 394 -31.01 14.26 -20.02
C VAL A 394 -32.33 15.05 -19.97
N ARG A 395 -32.56 15.99 -20.90
CA ARG A 395 -33.85 16.72 -21.00
C ARG A 395 -35.05 15.78 -21.07
N ARG A 396 -35.01 14.75 -21.92
CA ARG A 396 -36.12 13.78 -22.05
C ARG A 396 -36.37 12.99 -20.78
N VAL A 397 -35.30 12.60 -20.08
CA VAL A 397 -35.38 11.85 -18.83
C VAL A 397 -35.94 12.72 -17.70
N VAL A 398 -35.51 13.98 -17.59
CA VAL A 398 -36.08 14.95 -16.63
C VAL A 398 -37.57 15.19 -16.90
N ALA A 399 -37.95 15.41 -18.16
CA ALA A 399 -39.35 15.64 -18.57
C ALA A 399 -40.28 14.41 -18.39
N GLN A 400 -39.75 13.24 -18.05
CA GLN A 400 -40.54 12.06 -17.64
C GLN A 400 -40.83 12.04 -16.13
N THR A 401 -40.15 12.88 -15.34
CA THR A 401 -40.16 12.86 -13.86
C THR A 401 -40.57 14.18 -13.20
N ALA A 402 -40.56 15.29 -13.94
CA ALA A 402 -41.07 16.58 -13.49
C ALA A 402 -42.51 16.80 -13.98
N GLU A 403 -43.37 17.37 -13.13
CA GLU A 403 -44.75 17.72 -13.51
C GLU A 403 -44.86 19.03 -14.30
N ASP A 404 -43.86 19.91 -14.18
CA ASP A 404 -43.76 21.22 -14.85
C ASP A 404 -42.62 21.27 -15.90
N ASP A 405 -42.73 22.22 -16.85
CA ASP A 405 -41.75 22.44 -17.92
C ASP A 405 -40.45 23.08 -17.39
N THR A 406 -39.53 22.24 -16.90
CA THR A 406 -38.28 22.68 -16.26
C THR A 406 -37.26 23.25 -17.25
N SER A 407 -36.83 24.50 -17.04
CA SER A 407 -35.72 25.12 -17.76
C SER A 407 -34.39 24.41 -17.51
N ASP A 408 -33.56 24.29 -18.56
CA ASP A 408 -32.22 23.67 -18.53
C ASP A 408 -31.26 24.21 -17.46
N THR A 409 -31.51 25.42 -16.97
CA THR A 409 -30.66 26.17 -16.03
C THR A 409 -31.31 26.37 -14.65
N SER A 410 -32.52 25.86 -14.44
CA SER A 410 -33.18 25.93 -13.13
C SER A 410 -32.75 24.74 -12.26
N PRO A 411 -32.58 24.91 -10.94
CA PRO A 411 -32.25 23.81 -10.04
C PRO A 411 -33.39 22.77 -9.98
N LEU A 412 -33.10 21.53 -10.40
CA LEU A 412 -34.10 20.47 -10.51
C LEU A 412 -34.67 20.05 -9.15
N HIS A 413 -33.93 20.23 -8.06
CA HIS A 413 -34.41 19.94 -6.70
C HIS A 413 -35.50 20.91 -6.20
N GLU A 414 -35.73 22.03 -6.88
CA GLU A 414 -36.86 22.94 -6.60
C GLU A 414 -38.16 22.46 -7.28
N ALA A 415 -38.05 21.61 -8.31
CA ALA A 415 -39.17 21.14 -9.15
C ALA A 415 -39.48 19.63 -9.01
N LEU A 416 -38.72 18.90 -8.19
CA LEU A 416 -38.83 17.45 -8.04
C LEU A 416 -39.06 17.05 -6.57
N THR A 417 -39.95 16.08 -6.35
CA THR A 417 -40.18 15.51 -5.02
C THR A 417 -39.07 14.51 -4.64
N SER A 418 -38.94 14.18 -3.35
CA SER A 418 -37.99 13.15 -2.88
C SER A 418 -38.19 11.77 -3.55
N LEU A 419 -39.41 11.45 -4.01
CA LEU A 419 -39.69 10.23 -4.77
C LEU A 419 -39.18 10.39 -6.22
N SER A 420 -39.56 11.50 -6.87
CA SER A 420 -39.19 11.86 -8.24
C SER A 420 -37.67 11.94 -8.46
N LEU A 421 -36.90 12.35 -7.44
CA LEU A 421 -35.42 12.34 -7.49
C LEU A 421 -34.83 10.92 -7.60
N THR A 422 -35.47 9.94 -6.97
CA THR A 422 -35.03 8.54 -7.01
C THR A 422 -35.40 7.90 -8.35
N GLU A 423 -36.58 8.22 -8.87
CA GLU A 423 -37.03 7.83 -10.21
C GLU A 423 -36.14 8.47 -11.30
N LEU A 424 -35.83 9.76 -11.20
CA LEU A 424 -34.93 10.46 -12.12
C LEU A 424 -33.55 9.79 -12.18
N ARG A 425 -32.96 9.46 -11.03
CA ARG A 425 -31.69 8.70 -10.99
C ARG A 425 -31.83 7.34 -11.68
N HIS A 426 -32.93 6.61 -11.44
CA HIS A 426 -33.17 5.32 -12.06
C HIS A 426 -33.29 5.44 -13.59
N HIS A 427 -34.04 6.43 -14.09
CA HIS A 427 -34.19 6.68 -15.53
C HIS A 427 -32.87 7.16 -16.19
N LEU A 428 -32.05 7.96 -15.50
CA LEU A 428 -30.71 8.31 -15.98
C LEU A 428 -29.83 7.05 -16.08
N LYS A 429 -29.84 6.18 -15.05
CA LYS A 429 -29.10 4.92 -15.05
C LYS A 429 -29.52 4.00 -16.20
N GLU A 430 -30.81 3.86 -16.47
CA GLU A 430 -31.33 3.06 -17.60
C GLU A 430 -30.94 3.66 -18.96
N GLU A 431 -31.08 4.98 -19.14
CA GLU A 431 -30.79 5.67 -20.41
C GLU A 431 -29.30 5.66 -20.75
N PHE A 432 -28.41 5.93 -19.78
CA PHE A 432 -26.97 6.05 -20.00
C PHE A 432 -26.18 4.78 -19.66
N ARG A 433 -26.78 3.80 -18.97
CA ARG A 433 -26.14 2.56 -18.49
C ARG A 433 -24.91 2.80 -17.62
N MET A 434 -24.98 3.85 -16.82
CA MET A 434 -23.94 4.27 -15.88
C MET A 434 -24.54 4.31 -14.48
N ASP A 435 -23.75 3.95 -13.48
CA ASP A 435 -24.13 4.16 -12.10
C ASP A 435 -23.86 5.60 -11.68
N PHE A 436 -24.85 6.21 -11.03
CA PHE A 436 -24.80 7.59 -10.59
C PHE A 436 -24.87 7.67 -9.06
N PRO A 437 -24.06 8.51 -8.39
CA PRO A 437 -24.15 8.67 -6.94
C PRO A 437 -25.51 9.25 -6.53
N GLN A 438 -25.96 8.99 -5.29
CA GLN A 438 -27.20 9.62 -4.77
C GLN A 438 -27.11 11.16 -4.75
N THR A 439 -25.89 11.70 -4.70
CA THR A 439 -25.61 13.13 -4.71
C THR A 439 -25.67 13.79 -6.08
N LEU A 440 -25.84 13.04 -7.19
CA LEU A 440 -25.76 13.58 -8.57
C LEU A 440 -26.54 14.88 -8.76
N ILE A 441 -27.83 14.90 -8.39
CA ILE A 441 -28.74 16.04 -8.60
C ILE A 441 -28.45 17.20 -7.62
N PHE A 442 -27.63 16.98 -6.60
CA PHE A 442 -27.18 18.02 -5.66
C PHE A 442 -25.81 18.60 -6.05
N SER A 443 -24.92 17.77 -6.59
CA SER A 443 -23.62 18.19 -7.16
C SER A 443 -23.78 18.88 -8.52
N PHE A 444 -24.81 18.49 -9.27
CA PHE A 444 -25.12 19.00 -10.60
C PHE A 444 -26.62 19.37 -10.65
N PRO A 445 -27.01 20.53 -10.09
CA PRO A 445 -28.41 20.87 -9.88
C PRO A 445 -29.20 21.14 -11.15
N THR A 446 -28.56 21.46 -12.27
CA THR A 446 -29.24 21.78 -13.54
C THR A 446 -29.09 20.70 -14.61
N VAL A 447 -30.01 20.65 -15.57
CA VAL A 447 -29.97 19.74 -16.73
C VAL A 447 -28.64 19.84 -17.49
N LYS A 448 -28.10 21.06 -17.63
CA LYS A 448 -26.80 21.31 -18.28
C LYS A 448 -25.60 20.81 -17.50
N GLU A 449 -25.63 20.88 -16.18
CA GLU A 449 -24.57 20.37 -15.31
C GLU A 449 -24.61 18.85 -15.25
N ILE A 450 -25.79 18.23 -15.17
CA ILE A 450 -25.93 16.77 -15.28
C ILE A 450 -25.42 16.28 -16.64
N ALA A 451 -25.78 16.96 -17.74
CA ALA A 451 -25.25 16.65 -19.06
C ALA A 451 -23.73 16.87 -19.15
N GLY A 452 -23.19 17.88 -18.45
CA GLY A 452 -21.76 18.17 -18.38
C GLY A 452 -20.97 17.12 -17.60
N TYR A 453 -21.51 16.66 -16.47
CA TYR A 453 -20.98 15.58 -15.67
C TYR A 453 -21.02 14.25 -16.44
N ILE A 454 -22.18 13.87 -16.99
CA ILE A 454 -22.32 12.66 -17.80
C ILE A 454 -21.37 12.72 -19.01
N SER A 455 -21.26 13.86 -19.69
CA SER A 455 -20.29 14.06 -20.78
C SER A 455 -18.82 14.06 -20.31
N GLY A 456 -18.56 14.26 -19.02
CA GLY A 456 -17.23 14.20 -18.40
C GLY A 456 -16.84 12.77 -18.01
N GLU A 457 -17.74 12.04 -17.35
CA GLU A 457 -17.62 10.60 -17.02
C GLU A 457 -17.60 9.71 -18.27
N LEU A 458 -18.18 10.19 -19.39
CA LEU A 458 -18.05 9.57 -20.71
C LEU A 458 -16.72 9.89 -21.41
N LYS A 459 -15.85 10.76 -20.87
CA LYS A 459 -14.50 10.95 -21.43
C LYS A 459 -13.63 9.76 -21.07
N ASP A 460 -13.05 9.17 -22.10
CA ASP A 460 -12.21 8.00 -21.92
C ASP A 460 -10.77 8.42 -21.54
N PRO A 461 -10.18 7.89 -20.45
CA PRO A 461 -8.82 8.22 -20.02
C PRO A 461 -7.74 7.65 -20.96
N TRP A 462 -8.09 6.68 -21.80
CA TRP A 462 -7.19 6.16 -22.84
C TRP A 462 -7.37 6.96 -24.13
N VAL A 463 -6.34 7.71 -24.50
CA VAL A 463 -6.30 8.48 -25.74
C VAL A 463 -5.72 7.61 -26.85
N GLU A 464 -6.45 7.46 -27.95
CA GLU A 464 -5.90 6.86 -29.17
C GLU A 464 -4.87 7.82 -29.77
N LEU A 465 -3.62 7.38 -29.84
CA LEU A 465 -2.54 8.19 -30.40
C LEU A 465 -2.64 8.22 -31.91
N ARG A 466 -2.28 9.36 -32.50
CA ARG A 466 -2.30 9.50 -33.96
C ARG A 466 -1.22 8.61 -34.58
N SER A 467 -1.66 7.58 -35.30
CA SER A 467 -0.82 6.71 -36.11
C SER A 467 -1.41 6.56 -37.50
N SER A 468 -0.56 6.42 -38.52
CA SER A 468 -0.95 6.02 -39.88
C SER A 468 -1.22 4.51 -40.00
N HIS A 469 -0.93 3.73 -38.96
CA HIS A 469 -0.93 2.28 -38.99
C HIS A 469 -2.07 1.70 -38.15
N THR A 470 -2.78 0.72 -38.72
CA THR A 470 -3.88 -0.02 -38.06
C THR A 470 -3.71 -1.53 -38.21
N ALA A 471 -2.49 -1.99 -38.51
CA ALA A 471 -2.17 -3.34 -38.95
C ALA A 471 -1.21 -4.01 -37.96
N GLY A 472 -1.77 -4.49 -36.85
CA GLY A 472 -1.04 -5.16 -35.79
C GLY A 472 -1.86 -5.27 -34.51
N MET A 473 -1.28 -5.93 -33.52
CA MET A 473 -1.83 -6.04 -32.17
C MET A 473 -2.15 -4.64 -31.59
N VAL A 474 -3.24 -4.51 -30.84
CA VAL A 474 -3.52 -3.26 -30.11
C VAL A 474 -2.62 -3.18 -28.88
N LEU A 475 -2.00 -2.02 -28.66
CA LEU A 475 -1.10 -1.78 -27.54
C LEU A 475 -1.66 -0.68 -26.62
N PHE A 476 -1.79 -1.01 -25.34
CA PHE A 476 -2.21 -0.07 -24.29
C PHE A 476 -0.98 0.36 -23.47
N LEU A 477 -0.58 1.63 -23.57
CA LEU A 477 0.60 2.20 -22.87
C LEU A 477 0.23 3.06 -21.67
N VAL A 478 0.89 2.80 -20.53
CA VAL A 478 0.80 3.63 -19.32
C VAL A 478 2.09 4.44 -19.13
N GLY A 479 1.97 5.76 -19.05
CA GLY A 479 3.11 6.66 -18.84
C GLY A 479 3.45 6.94 -17.38
N GLY A 480 4.42 7.84 -17.19
CA GLY A 480 4.74 8.44 -15.89
C GLY A 480 3.71 9.48 -15.45
N ALA A 481 3.77 9.91 -14.19
CA ALA A 481 2.77 10.81 -13.61
C ALA A 481 2.70 12.18 -14.31
N ALA A 482 1.51 12.50 -14.85
CA ALA A 482 1.14 13.81 -15.40
C ALA A 482 2.08 14.42 -16.48
N ALA A 483 2.48 13.61 -17.47
CA ALA A 483 2.99 14.08 -18.76
C ALA A 483 1.85 14.18 -19.81
N ASP A 484 2.18 14.64 -21.02
CA ASP A 484 1.26 14.71 -22.17
C ASP A 484 1.39 13.43 -23.00
N VAL A 485 0.31 12.67 -23.15
CA VAL A 485 0.29 11.38 -23.86
C VAL A 485 0.88 11.44 -25.27
N GLN A 486 0.57 12.51 -26.02
CA GLN A 486 1.03 12.65 -27.41
C GLN A 486 2.50 13.05 -27.46
N LYS A 487 3.01 13.80 -26.47
CA LYS A 487 4.45 14.14 -26.39
C LYS A 487 5.31 12.99 -25.91
N SER A 488 4.80 12.11 -25.05
CA SER A 488 5.59 11.00 -24.49
C SER A 488 5.58 9.73 -25.32
N PHE A 489 4.55 9.52 -26.16
CA PHE A 489 4.37 8.29 -26.92
C PHE A 489 4.00 8.51 -28.39
N GLY A 490 3.90 9.76 -28.85
CA GLY A 490 3.49 10.08 -30.23
C GLY A 490 4.42 9.46 -31.28
N ASP A 491 5.71 9.76 -31.20
CA ASP A 491 6.73 9.26 -32.14
C ASP A 491 6.81 7.73 -32.10
N PHE A 492 6.70 7.13 -30.91
CA PHE A 492 6.59 5.67 -30.75
C PHE A 492 5.36 5.08 -31.46
N ALA A 493 4.20 5.74 -31.38
CA ALA A 493 2.97 5.30 -32.02
C ALA A 493 2.98 5.47 -33.55
N GLU A 494 3.79 6.39 -34.10
CA GLU A 494 4.00 6.48 -35.55
C GLU A 494 4.79 5.27 -36.08
N GLY A 495 5.81 4.80 -35.37
CA GLY A 495 6.58 3.59 -35.73
C GLY A 495 5.92 2.25 -35.38
N TYR A 496 4.94 2.23 -34.47
CA TYR A 496 4.22 1.00 -34.12
C TYR A 496 3.18 0.64 -35.20
N SER A 497 3.14 -0.65 -35.62
CA SER A 497 2.27 -1.05 -36.74
C SER A 497 0.80 -1.24 -36.38
N GLY A 498 0.49 -1.43 -35.09
CA GLY A 498 -0.88 -1.54 -34.56
C GLY A 498 -1.42 -0.23 -34.02
N ARG A 499 -2.63 -0.26 -33.46
CA ARG A 499 -3.21 0.92 -32.77
C ARG A 499 -2.62 1.06 -31.37
N VAL A 500 -2.22 2.28 -30.99
CA VAL A 500 -1.70 2.58 -29.66
C VAL A 500 -2.69 3.46 -28.91
N PHE A 501 -3.15 2.98 -27.75
CA PHE A 501 -3.91 3.75 -26.79
C PHE A 501 -2.99 4.08 -25.61
N ALA A 502 -2.93 5.34 -25.19
CA ALA A 502 -2.08 5.75 -24.08
C ALA A 502 -2.87 6.47 -22.99
N ALA A 503 -2.49 6.21 -21.74
CA ALA A 503 -3.01 6.89 -20.56
C ALA A 503 -1.86 7.39 -19.67
N MET A 504 -2.10 8.49 -18.96
CA MET A 504 -1.16 9.09 -18.01
C MET A 504 -1.83 9.10 -16.63
N PRO A 505 -1.26 8.40 -15.62
CA PRO A 505 -1.83 8.42 -14.28
C PRO A 505 -1.70 9.83 -13.63
N PRO A 506 -2.58 10.17 -12.68
CA PRO A 506 -2.59 11.48 -12.01
C PRO A 506 -1.32 11.75 -11.19
N ARG A 507 -1.18 12.98 -10.65
CA ARG A 507 0.04 13.38 -9.93
C ARG A 507 0.23 12.62 -8.62
N ALA A 508 1.47 12.19 -8.39
CA ALA A 508 1.90 11.21 -7.38
C ALA A 508 1.75 11.59 -5.88
N ARG A 509 1.00 12.63 -5.50
CA ARG A 509 0.80 12.95 -4.07
C ARG A 509 -0.32 12.14 -3.41
N ASP A 510 -1.29 11.66 -4.18
CA ASP A 510 -2.49 10.95 -3.67
C ASP A 510 -2.73 9.62 -4.42
N MET A 511 -1.67 8.97 -4.93
CA MET A 511 -1.77 7.72 -5.68
C MET A 511 -1.55 6.49 -4.82
N THR A 512 -2.59 5.65 -4.72
CA THR A 512 -2.45 4.20 -4.55
C THR A 512 -2.61 3.53 -5.92
N MET A 513 -2.09 2.31 -6.06
CA MET A 513 -2.28 1.55 -7.31
C MET A 513 -3.75 1.23 -7.55
N ASP A 514 -4.52 0.91 -6.51
CA ASP A 514 -5.96 0.63 -6.65
C ASP A 514 -6.71 1.81 -7.28
N ARG A 515 -6.41 3.05 -6.87
CA ARG A 515 -6.99 4.26 -7.50
C ARG A 515 -6.60 4.41 -8.98
N VAL A 516 -5.36 4.11 -9.34
CA VAL A 516 -4.90 4.10 -10.75
C VAL A 516 -5.63 3.01 -11.55
N LEU A 517 -5.90 1.86 -10.95
CA LEU A 517 -6.61 0.75 -11.57
C LEU A 517 -8.13 0.97 -11.63
N GLU A 518 -8.71 1.72 -10.70
CA GLU A 518 -10.12 2.17 -10.72
C GLU A 518 -10.35 3.26 -11.78
N GLU A 519 -9.38 4.14 -12.01
CA GLU A 519 -9.47 5.17 -13.05
C GLU A 519 -9.25 4.58 -14.46
N LEU A 520 -8.20 3.76 -14.64
CA LEU A 520 -7.85 3.21 -15.96
C LEU A 520 -8.61 1.93 -16.33
N GLY A 521 -8.93 1.08 -15.34
CA GLY A 521 -9.44 -0.27 -15.52
C GLY A 521 -10.84 -0.37 -16.13
N PRO A 522 -11.88 0.30 -15.61
CA PRO A 522 -13.25 0.18 -16.12
C PRO A 522 -13.42 0.66 -17.57
N SER A 523 -12.64 1.67 -17.98
CA SER A 523 -12.56 2.11 -19.37
C SER A 523 -11.78 1.11 -20.23
N LEU A 524 -10.64 0.60 -19.76
CA LEU A 524 -9.90 -0.46 -20.43
C LEU A 524 -10.79 -1.69 -20.66
N GLU A 525 -11.50 -2.18 -19.64
CA GLU A 525 -12.47 -3.27 -19.75
C GLU A 525 -13.60 -3.01 -20.74
N ARG A 526 -14.00 -1.75 -20.93
CA ARG A 526 -15.00 -1.37 -21.94
C ARG A 526 -14.41 -1.53 -23.35
N ARG A 527 -13.20 -0.99 -23.56
CA ARG A 527 -12.45 -1.12 -24.83
C ARG A 527 -12.10 -2.58 -25.14
N LEU A 528 -11.70 -3.36 -24.14
CA LEU A 528 -11.38 -4.79 -24.27
C LEU A 528 -12.62 -5.65 -24.54
N ARG A 529 -13.82 -5.27 -24.09
CA ARG A 529 -15.07 -5.96 -24.46
C ARG A 529 -15.43 -5.81 -25.93
N ASP A 530 -15.09 -4.67 -26.53
CA ASP A 530 -15.28 -4.43 -27.97
C ASP A 530 -14.12 -4.99 -28.82
N LEU A 531 -12.92 -5.13 -28.22
CA LEU A 531 -11.73 -5.71 -28.86
C LEU A 531 -11.76 -7.25 -28.84
N LYS A 532 -12.03 -7.86 -30.00
CA LYS A 532 -12.05 -9.32 -30.17
C LYS A 532 -10.71 -9.95 -30.53
N GLU A 533 -9.65 -9.14 -30.54
CA GLU A 533 -8.31 -9.49 -30.99
C GLU A 533 -7.35 -9.47 -29.78
N PRO A 534 -6.27 -10.28 -29.80
CA PRO A 534 -5.25 -10.22 -28.75
C PRO A 534 -4.63 -8.82 -28.68
N PHE A 535 -4.17 -8.44 -27.50
CA PHE A 535 -3.61 -7.12 -27.22
C PHE A 535 -2.38 -7.22 -26.31
N ALA A 536 -1.56 -6.17 -26.32
CA ALA A 536 -0.44 -5.99 -25.42
C ALA A 536 -0.73 -4.85 -24.43
N ILE A 537 -0.20 -4.96 -23.22
CA ILE A 537 -0.17 -3.86 -22.24
C ILE A 537 1.28 -3.49 -22.03
N GLY A 538 1.61 -2.20 -22.01
CA GLY A 538 2.97 -1.75 -21.74
C GLY A 538 3.00 -0.49 -20.90
N GLY A 539 4.20 -0.11 -20.46
CA GLY A 539 4.37 1.13 -19.73
C GLY A 539 5.81 1.56 -19.58
N LEU A 540 5.95 2.86 -19.26
CA LEU A 540 7.22 3.56 -19.14
C LEU A 540 7.56 3.83 -17.68
N SER A 541 8.73 3.39 -17.23
CA SER A 541 9.24 3.70 -15.89
C SER A 541 8.27 3.25 -14.79
N PHE A 542 7.72 4.15 -13.97
CA PHE A 542 6.63 3.82 -13.03
C PHE A 542 5.42 3.15 -13.72
N GLY A 543 5.07 3.59 -14.94
CA GLY A 543 4.00 3.01 -15.74
C GLY A 543 4.24 1.54 -16.11
N ALA A 544 5.50 1.07 -16.15
CA ALA A 544 5.80 -0.34 -16.36
C ALA A 544 5.28 -1.21 -15.19
N THR A 545 5.39 -0.72 -13.95
CA THR A 545 4.82 -1.40 -12.77
C THR A 545 3.29 -1.43 -12.80
N VAL A 546 2.65 -0.35 -13.30
CA VAL A 546 1.19 -0.32 -13.52
C VAL A 546 0.78 -1.31 -14.62
N ALA A 547 1.54 -1.35 -15.73
CA ALA A 547 1.30 -2.25 -16.85
C ALA A 547 1.35 -3.74 -16.44
N MET A 548 2.27 -4.10 -15.55
CA MET A 548 2.38 -5.46 -15.00
C MET A 548 1.19 -5.84 -14.13
N GLU A 549 0.68 -4.91 -13.31
CA GLU A 549 -0.50 -5.16 -12.46
C GLU A 549 -1.82 -5.16 -13.27
N LEU A 550 -1.94 -4.30 -14.29
CA LEU A 550 -3.02 -4.40 -15.29
C LEU A 550 -2.96 -5.77 -15.99
N ALA A 551 -1.78 -6.17 -16.50
CA ALA A 551 -1.61 -7.48 -17.13
C ALA A 551 -1.94 -8.66 -16.20
N ARG A 552 -1.66 -8.54 -14.89
CA ARG A 552 -2.07 -9.52 -13.88
C ARG A 552 -3.60 -9.68 -13.80
N ARG A 553 -4.37 -8.60 -13.95
CA ARG A 553 -5.84 -8.62 -13.93
C ARG A 553 -6.47 -9.24 -15.19
N TRP A 554 -5.83 -9.09 -16.35
CA TRP A 554 -6.29 -9.68 -17.64
C TRP A 554 -5.32 -10.73 -18.20
N ALA A 555 -4.77 -11.56 -17.32
CA ALA A 555 -3.76 -12.57 -17.66
C ALA A 555 -4.20 -13.57 -18.73
N ASP A 556 -5.51 -13.84 -18.84
CA ASP A 556 -6.10 -14.75 -19.83
C ASP A 556 -6.31 -14.12 -21.23
N ALA A 557 -6.11 -12.80 -21.37
CA ALA A 557 -6.44 -12.05 -22.59
C ALA A 557 -5.30 -11.16 -23.11
N ALA A 558 -4.44 -10.63 -22.24
CA ALA A 558 -3.25 -9.89 -22.63
C ALA A 558 -2.14 -10.85 -23.09
N ARG A 559 -1.64 -10.65 -24.31
CA ARG A 559 -0.71 -11.56 -24.99
C ARG A 559 0.76 -11.28 -24.67
N TYR A 560 1.11 -10.00 -24.48
CA TYR A 560 2.46 -9.55 -24.15
C TYR A 560 2.41 -8.40 -23.12
N VAL A 561 3.44 -8.32 -22.27
CA VAL A 561 3.73 -7.12 -21.45
C VAL A 561 4.94 -6.38 -22.03
N VAL A 562 4.83 -5.09 -22.34
CA VAL A 562 5.92 -4.27 -22.92
C VAL A 562 6.51 -3.32 -21.87
N LEU A 563 7.77 -3.56 -21.51
CA LEU A 563 8.44 -2.88 -20.41
C LEU A 563 9.47 -1.87 -20.96
N LEU A 564 9.09 -0.59 -20.95
CA LEU A 564 9.92 0.53 -21.40
C LEU A 564 10.62 1.15 -20.18
N ASP A 565 11.95 1.10 -20.15
CA ASP A 565 12.77 1.51 -18.98
C ASP A 565 12.22 1.04 -17.61
N PRO A 566 12.20 -0.27 -17.34
CA PRO A 566 11.70 -0.81 -16.08
C PRO A 566 12.61 -0.56 -14.85
N ARG A 567 13.59 0.35 -14.87
CA ARG A 567 14.65 0.46 -13.83
C ARG A 567 14.20 0.96 -12.45
N ASN A 568 12.92 1.30 -12.30
CA ASN A 568 12.33 1.57 -10.98
C ASN A 568 11.79 0.30 -10.29
N ILE A 569 11.64 -0.82 -11.00
CA ILE A 569 11.21 -2.14 -10.45
C ILE A 569 12.13 -2.57 -9.29
N PRO A 570 11.61 -3.23 -8.23
CA PRO A 570 12.33 -3.38 -6.96
C PRO A 570 13.52 -4.33 -7.08
N PRO A 571 14.48 -4.31 -6.13
CA PRO A 571 14.62 -3.35 -5.02
C PRO A 571 15.27 -2.02 -5.45
N TYR A 572 14.45 -1.00 -5.75
CA TYR A 572 14.91 0.38 -5.85
C TYR A 572 15.02 0.94 -4.43
N SER A 573 16.20 0.81 -3.84
CA SER A 573 16.46 1.33 -2.49
C SER A 573 16.62 2.86 -2.53
N LEU A 574 15.58 3.58 -2.08
CA LEU A 574 15.77 4.96 -1.64
C LEU A 574 16.86 5.00 -0.53
N PRO A 575 17.67 6.08 -0.44
CA PRO A 575 18.69 6.18 0.59
C PRO A 575 18.09 5.96 1.98
N ALA A 576 18.61 4.97 2.72
CA ALA A 576 17.99 4.37 3.91
C ALA A 576 17.93 5.27 5.18
N ALA A 577 17.91 6.59 5.01
CA ALA A 577 18.01 7.59 6.07
C ALA A 577 16.77 8.48 6.23
N SER A 578 15.67 8.25 5.49
CA SER A 578 14.52 9.19 5.49
C SER A 578 13.11 8.60 5.43
N LEU A 579 12.89 7.28 5.33
CA LEU A 579 11.55 6.67 5.39
C LEU A 579 11.57 5.44 6.32
N ARG A 580 10.53 5.31 7.17
CA ARG A 580 10.37 4.21 8.13
C ARG A 580 9.45 3.08 7.66
N GLU A 581 8.78 3.28 6.54
CA GLU A 581 7.98 2.27 5.88
C GLU A 581 8.33 2.17 4.39
N PRO A 582 8.21 0.98 3.79
CA PRO A 582 8.25 0.83 2.34
C PRO A 582 7.12 1.67 1.72
N LEU A 583 7.43 2.47 0.69
CA LEU A 583 6.41 3.20 -0.05
C LEU A 583 5.31 2.22 -0.57
N TRP A 584 4.11 2.71 -0.85
CA TRP A 584 3.05 1.90 -1.50
C TRP A 584 3.57 1.21 -2.77
N TYR A 585 4.48 1.87 -3.48
CA TYR A 585 5.29 1.32 -4.57
C TYR A 585 6.04 0.06 -4.16
N GLU A 586 6.85 0.11 -3.09
CA GLU A 586 7.59 -1.02 -2.53
C GLU A 586 6.69 -2.17 -2.04
N ARG A 587 5.44 -1.91 -1.60
CA ARG A 587 4.48 -2.99 -1.30
C ARG A 587 4.01 -3.73 -2.57
N ILE A 588 3.77 -3.02 -3.68
CA ILE A 588 3.39 -3.63 -4.98
C ILE A 588 4.56 -4.41 -5.57
N CYS A 589 5.74 -3.80 -5.52
CA CYS A 589 7.03 -4.41 -5.79
C CYS A 589 7.18 -5.78 -5.10
N ILE A 590 6.97 -5.86 -3.77
CA ILE A 590 7.00 -7.12 -3.02
C ILE A 590 5.89 -8.08 -3.47
N GLY A 591 4.69 -7.57 -3.77
CA GLY A 591 3.58 -8.38 -4.31
C GLY A 591 3.90 -9.00 -5.66
N LEU A 592 4.60 -8.28 -6.55
CA LEU A 592 5.07 -8.78 -7.84
C LEU A 592 6.20 -9.81 -7.69
N GLU A 593 7.09 -9.69 -6.70
CA GLU A 593 8.08 -10.73 -6.38
C GLU A 593 7.43 -12.03 -5.87
N ALA A 594 6.25 -11.94 -5.25
CA ALA A 594 5.47 -13.09 -4.77
C ALA A 594 4.50 -13.68 -5.82
N CYS A 595 4.20 -12.94 -6.89
CA CYS A 595 3.30 -13.36 -7.97
C CYS A 595 4.09 -13.79 -9.21
N THR A 596 3.47 -14.58 -10.09
CA THR A 596 4.09 -14.91 -11.38
C THR A 596 3.11 -14.77 -12.53
N LEU A 597 3.46 -13.94 -13.51
CA LEU A 597 2.69 -13.67 -14.71
C LEU A 597 2.86 -14.81 -15.74
N PRO A 598 1.76 -15.29 -16.36
CA PRO A 598 1.77 -16.45 -17.25
C PRO A 598 1.95 -16.10 -18.74
N MET A 599 2.11 -14.83 -19.09
CA MET A 599 2.40 -14.36 -20.46
C MET A 599 3.89 -13.99 -20.64
N PRO A 600 4.42 -13.95 -21.88
CA PRO A 600 5.75 -13.42 -22.16
C PRO A 600 5.86 -11.90 -21.95
N ALA A 601 7.08 -11.42 -21.68
CA ALA A 601 7.39 -10.00 -21.49
C ALA A 601 8.45 -9.52 -22.49
N VAL A 602 8.21 -8.37 -23.12
CA VAL A 602 9.17 -7.68 -23.99
C VAL A 602 9.89 -6.61 -23.15
N HIS A 603 11.18 -6.80 -22.93
CA HIS A 603 12.00 -5.94 -22.06
C HIS A 603 12.97 -5.11 -22.90
N VAL A 604 12.83 -3.78 -22.88
CA VAL A 604 13.75 -2.87 -23.56
C VAL A 604 15.01 -2.64 -22.73
N CYS A 605 16.12 -3.22 -23.16
CA CYS A 605 17.46 -3.02 -22.58
C CYS A 605 18.22 -1.99 -23.44
N ALA A 606 18.88 -1.00 -22.86
CA ALA A 606 19.74 -0.13 -23.68
C ALA A 606 21.20 -0.59 -23.60
N SER A 607 21.89 -0.48 -24.72
CA SER A 607 23.34 -0.64 -24.74
C SER A 607 23.99 0.53 -23.98
N THR A 608 24.87 0.20 -23.03
CA THR A 608 25.64 1.16 -22.21
C THR A 608 26.76 1.86 -23.01
N ALA A 609 26.53 2.10 -24.30
CA ALA A 609 27.54 2.47 -25.30
C ALA A 609 27.32 3.84 -25.96
N SER A 610 26.32 4.62 -25.51
CA SER A 610 26.14 6.01 -25.97
C SER A 610 27.20 6.93 -25.33
N ARG A 611 27.78 7.83 -26.14
CA ARG A 611 28.78 8.81 -25.64
C ARG A 611 28.05 9.94 -24.94
N HIS A 612 27.99 9.91 -23.61
CA HIS A 612 27.50 11.04 -22.82
C HIS A 612 28.34 12.31 -23.11
N ASN A 613 27.78 13.26 -23.87
CA ASN A 613 28.37 14.59 -24.05
C ASN A 613 28.13 15.51 -22.82
N ASP A 614 27.16 15.17 -21.97
CA ASP A 614 26.83 15.90 -20.74
C ASP A 614 27.19 15.11 -19.48
N GLY A 615 28.07 15.69 -18.66
CA GLY A 615 28.44 15.11 -17.36
C GLY A 615 27.26 14.96 -16.39
N PHE A 616 26.19 15.76 -16.57
CA PHE A 616 24.96 15.65 -15.79
C PHE A 616 24.20 14.34 -16.09
N LYS A 617 23.98 14.00 -17.38
CA LYS A 617 23.33 12.75 -17.77
C LYS A 617 24.16 11.52 -17.36
N ALA A 618 25.49 11.59 -17.51
CA ALA A 618 26.40 10.55 -17.03
C ALA A 618 26.29 10.33 -15.50
N SER A 619 26.25 11.41 -14.72
CA SER A 619 26.11 11.33 -13.26
C SER A 619 24.71 10.89 -12.82
N ALA A 620 23.67 11.20 -13.58
CA ALA A 620 22.31 10.73 -13.31
C ALA A 620 22.16 9.23 -13.61
N SER A 621 22.71 8.78 -14.75
CA SER A 621 22.69 7.37 -15.17
C SER A 621 23.37 6.43 -14.16
N GLN A 622 24.44 6.89 -13.49
CA GLN A 622 25.10 6.14 -12.41
C GLN A 622 24.21 5.87 -11.17
N GLY A 623 23.07 6.55 -11.03
CA GLY A 623 22.09 6.31 -9.98
C GLY A 623 21.05 5.22 -10.30
N PHE A 624 21.05 4.67 -11.51
CA PHE A 624 20.10 3.63 -11.93
C PHE A 624 20.69 2.23 -11.83
N GLN A 625 19.79 1.25 -11.78
CA GLN A 625 20.15 -0.16 -11.70
C GLN A 625 20.69 -0.69 -13.03
N ARG A 626 21.55 -1.70 -12.97
CA ARG A 626 22.13 -2.33 -14.17
C ARG A 626 21.09 -3.21 -14.87
N ASP A 627 21.00 -3.15 -16.19
CA ASP A 627 20.02 -3.90 -17.00
C ASP A 627 19.99 -5.40 -16.71
N ALA A 628 21.14 -6.01 -16.44
CA ALA A 628 21.22 -7.42 -16.03
C ALA A 628 20.47 -7.69 -14.72
N GLU A 629 20.59 -6.81 -13.71
CA GLU A 629 19.89 -6.97 -12.44
C GLU A 629 18.38 -6.77 -12.57
N VAL A 630 17.94 -5.97 -13.55
CA VAL A 630 16.52 -5.78 -13.86
C VAL A 630 15.99 -6.98 -14.63
N HIS A 631 16.76 -7.51 -15.57
CA HIS A 631 16.44 -8.73 -16.33
C HIS A 631 16.28 -9.95 -15.41
N ASP A 632 17.26 -10.23 -14.53
CA ASP A 632 17.25 -11.30 -13.53
C ASP A 632 16.02 -11.25 -12.57
N ARG A 633 15.39 -10.08 -12.43
CA ARG A 633 14.19 -9.90 -11.61
C ARG A 633 12.91 -10.09 -12.39
N LEU A 634 12.87 -9.59 -13.62
CA LEU A 634 11.77 -9.89 -14.52
C LEU A 634 11.66 -11.41 -14.74
N GLU A 635 12.77 -12.17 -14.82
CA GLU A 635 12.76 -13.66 -14.89
C GLU A 635 12.07 -14.34 -13.70
N LYS A 636 12.00 -13.68 -12.54
CA LYS A 636 11.29 -14.21 -11.36
C LYS A 636 9.78 -13.92 -11.45
N ILE A 637 9.43 -12.75 -11.98
CA ILE A 637 8.04 -12.28 -12.09
C ILE A 637 7.33 -12.91 -13.29
N PHE A 638 8.04 -13.15 -14.40
CA PHE A 638 7.51 -13.80 -15.59
C PHE A 638 8.05 -15.23 -15.68
N LYS A 639 7.16 -16.23 -15.57
CA LYS A 639 7.52 -17.66 -15.72
C LYS A 639 7.63 -18.12 -17.19
N GLN A 640 7.60 -17.18 -18.12
CA GLN A 640 7.62 -17.38 -19.57
C GLN A 640 8.87 -16.75 -20.18
N ALA A 641 9.00 -16.82 -21.51
CA ALA A 641 10.02 -16.11 -22.25
C ALA A 641 10.03 -14.60 -21.93
N ILE A 642 11.22 -14.10 -21.63
CA ILE A 642 11.52 -12.68 -21.64
C ILE A 642 12.28 -12.39 -22.92
N LEU A 643 11.76 -11.43 -23.67
CA LEU A 643 12.21 -11.09 -25.01
C LEU A 643 12.98 -9.76 -24.92
N PRO A 644 14.32 -9.78 -24.81
CA PRO A 644 15.11 -8.56 -24.72
C PRO A 644 15.15 -7.82 -26.06
N VAL A 645 14.81 -6.53 -26.05
CA VAL A 645 14.92 -5.64 -27.20
C VAL A 645 16.08 -4.68 -26.97
N PRO A 646 17.25 -4.86 -27.61
CA PRO A 646 18.38 -3.97 -27.46
C PRO A 646 18.15 -2.64 -28.20
N THR A 647 18.24 -1.52 -27.48
CA THR A 647 18.26 -0.17 -28.05
C THR A 647 19.64 0.49 -27.97
N ASN A 648 19.93 1.35 -28.95
CA ASN A 648 21.14 2.17 -29.01
C ASN A 648 20.95 3.55 -28.37
N ALA A 649 19.71 3.90 -28.01
CA ALA A 649 19.35 5.19 -27.43
C ALA A 649 19.52 5.22 -25.89
N ASP A 650 19.76 6.41 -25.35
CA ASP A 650 19.93 6.66 -23.91
C ASP A 650 18.58 6.59 -23.17
N HIS A 651 18.60 6.22 -21.89
CA HIS A 651 17.40 6.11 -21.02
C HIS A 651 16.61 7.40 -20.90
N PHE A 652 17.21 8.56 -21.18
CA PHE A 652 16.51 9.84 -21.18
C PHE A 652 15.89 10.24 -22.53
N GLU A 653 16.24 9.61 -23.65
CA GLU A 653 15.90 10.07 -25.02
C GLU A 653 15.43 8.94 -25.96
N PHE A 654 15.24 7.70 -25.46
CA PHE A 654 14.86 6.55 -26.29
C PHE A 654 13.42 6.55 -26.83
N LEU A 655 12.59 7.51 -26.42
CA LEU A 655 11.24 7.76 -26.96
C LEU A 655 11.15 9.08 -27.75
N ASP A 656 12.28 9.72 -28.08
CA ASP A 656 12.32 10.91 -28.91
C ASP A 656 12.67 10.58 -30.39
N GLY A 657 11.86 11.07 -31.33
CA GLY A 657 12.14 11.08 -32.77
C GLY A 657 12.37 9.69 -33.38
N GLU A 658 13.36 9.61 -34.28
CA GLU A 658 13.67 8.38 -35.04
C GLU A 658 13.99 7.17 -34.14
N SER A 659 14.52 7.40 -32.93
CA SER A 659 14.81 6.33 -31.96
C SER A 659 13.54 5.66 -31.42
N ALA A 660 12.46 6.43 -31.26
CA ALA A 660 11.17 5.92 -30.80
C ALA A 660 10.54 5.01 -31.85
N CYS A 661 10.62 5.40 -33.12
CA CYS A 661 10.14 4.62 -34.26
C CYS A 661 10.94 3.32 -34.41
N GLU A 662 12.27 3.39 -34.42
CA GLU A 662 13.16 2.21 -34.52
C GLU A 662 12.91 1.21 -33.36
N LEU A 663 12.64 1.72 -32.16
CA LEU A 663 12.29 0.88 -31.01
C LEU A 663 10.93 0.18 -31.18
N ALA A 664 9.91 0.91 -31.66
CA ALA A 664 8.59 0.35 -31.89
C ALA A 664 8.62 -0.77 -32.96
N GLU A 665 9.37 -0.58 -34.04
CA GLU A 665 9.59 -1.59 -35.07
C GLU A 665 10.26 -2.85 -34.51
N LYS A 666 11.32 -2.71 -33.72
CA LYS A 666 12.03 -3.85 -33.08
C LYS A 666 11.16 -4.62 -32.09
N ILE A 667 10.31 -3.92 -31.31
CA ILE A 667 9.36 -4.57 -30.40
C ILE A 667 8.39 -5.45 -31.20
N VAL A 668 7.88 -4.96 -32.34
CA VAL A 668 7.00 -5.72 -33.24
C VAL A 668 7.72 -6.90 -33.89
N GLU A 669 8.97 -6.74 -34.31
CA GLU A 669 9.80 -7.83 -34.86
C GLU A 669 9.98 -8.95 -33.83
N VAL A 670 10.37 -8.60 -32.61
CA VAL A 670 10.61 -9.55 -31.52
C VAL A 670 9.33 -10.27 -31.08
N MET A 671 8.18 -9.59 -31.00
CA MET A 671 6.88 -10.25 -30.77
C MET A 671 6.56 -11.26 -31.88
N LYS A 672 6.72 -10.87 -33.14
CA LYS A 672 6.44 -11.76 -34.30
C LYS A 672 7.35 -12.97 -34.33
N LEU A 673 8.62 -12.84 -33.96
CA LEU A 673 9.54 -13.98 -33.86
C LEU A 673 9.04 -15.00 -32.83
N GLU A 674 8.52 -14.55 -31.69
CA GLU A 674 7.96 -15.46 -30.69
C GLU A 674 6.61 -16.06 -31.12
N GLU A 675 5.74 -15.31 -31.79
CA GLU A 675 4.51 -15.88 -32.38
C GLU A 675 4.83 -16.94 -33.44
N LEU A 676 5.91 -16.76 -34.22
CA LEU A 676 6.39 -17.76 -35.18
C LEU A 676 6.97 -18.99 -34.47
N ASN A 677 7.75 -18.82 -33.39
CA ASN A 677 8.24 -19.93 -32.57
C ASN A 677 7.07 -20.75 -31.99
N GLU A 678 6.09 -20.11 -31.33
CA GLU A 678 4.89 -20.78 -30.81
C GLU A 678 4.06 -21.45 -31.92
N ALA A 679 3.99 -20.83 -33.10
CA ALA A 679 3.29 -21.40 -34.25
C ALA A 679 4.02 -22.64 -34.79
N GLU A 680 5.35 -22.64 -34.84
CA GLU A 680 6.18 -23.79 -35.22
C GLU A 680 6.07 -24.93 -34.19
N GLU A 681 5.99 -24.63 -32.89
CA GLU A 681 5.75 -25.64 -31.83
C GLU A 681 4.34 -26.25 -31.91
N ASN A 682 3.35 -25.50 -32.38
CA ASN A 682 1.95 -25.96 -32.49
C ASN A 682 1.60 -26.63 -33.83
N ILE A 683 2.54 -26.79 -34.77
CA ILE A 683 2.28 -27.56 -36.01
C ILE A 683 2.11 -29.05 -35.66
N PRO A 684 0.97 -29.70 -35.96
CA PRO A 684 0.79 -31.14 -35.72
C PRO A 684 1.68 -31.97 -36.64
N GLY A 685 2.92 -32.21 -36.21
CA GLY A 685 3.96 -32.87 -37.01
C GLY A 685 5.35 -32.25 -36.87
N CYS A 686 5.50 -31.06 -36.30
CA CYS A 686 6.81 -30.53 -35.93
C CYS A 686 7.30 -31.22 -34.65
N GLN A 687 7.81 -32.44 -34.80
CA GLN A 687 8.69 -32.99 -33.78
C GLN A 687 9.93 -32.10 -33.75
N ARG A 688 10.19 -31.42 -32.61
CA ARG A 688 11.56 -31.01 -32.24
C ARG A 688 12.48 -32.19 -32.59
N PRO A 689 13.63 -31.98 -33.25
CA PRO A 689 14.56 -33.07 -33.49
C PRO A 689 14.85 -33.71 -32.13
N ASN A 690 14.48 -34.99 -32.02
CA ASN A 690 14.63 -35.79 -30.81
C ASN A 690 16.14 -36.07 -30.61
N MET A 691 16.91 -35.02 -30.29
CA MET A 691 18.29 -35.14 -29.87
C MET A 691 18.27 -35.47 -28.38
N TRP A 692 17.95 -36.74 -28.10
CA TRP A 692 18.19 -37.34 -26.81
C TRP A 692 19.70 -37.33 -26.60
N ALA A 693 20.19 -36.35 -25.86
CA ALA A 693 21.56 -36.34 -25.38
C ALA A 693 21.71 -37.46 -24.34
N GLU A 694 22.24 -38.60 -24.76
CA GLU A 694 22.59 -39.68 -23.85
C GLU A 694 23.76 -39.22 -22.96
N VAL A 695 23.57 -39.24 -21.64
CA VAL A 695 24.65 -39.01 -20.67
C VAL A 695 25.56 -40.23 -20.67
N ALA A 696 26.44 -40.30 -21.66
CA ALA A 696 27.29 -41.46 -21.91
C ALA A 696 28.44 -41.61 -20.88
N GLY A 697 28.71 -40.56 -20.10
CA GLY A 697 29.66 -40.59 -18.98
C GLY A 697 29.45 -39.40 -18.03
N PHE A 698 29.73 -39.60 -16.75
CA PHE A 698 29.61 -38.58 -15.71
C PHE A 698 30.70 -38.77 -14.65
N ALA A 699 31.28 -37.68 -14.18
CA ALA A 699 32.24 -37.66 -13.09
C ALA A 699 32.05 -36.38 -12.26
N CYS A 700 32.25 -36.49 -10.95
CA CYS A 700 32.17 -35.37 -10.03
C CYS A 700 33.03 -35.64 -8.78
N ASN A 701 33.53 -34.57 -8.16
CA ASN A 701 34.26 -34.62 -6.91
C ASN A 701 33.76 -33.49 -6.00
N PHE A 702 33.11 -33.86 -4.89
CA PHE A 702 32.50 -32.95 -3.94
C PHE A 702 33.22 -33.01 -2.57
N PRO A 703 33.01 -32.00 -1.69
CA PRO A 703 33.53 -32.02 -0.33
C PRO A 703 33.21 -33.29 0.48
N ALA A 704 33.97 -33.51 1.54
CA ALA A 704 33.94 -34.75 2.34
C ALA A 704 34.25 -36.04 1.55
N GLY A 705 35.02 -35.94 0.45
CA GLY A 705 35.54 -37.10 -0.29
C GLY A 705 34.51 -37.80 -1.17
N GLN A 706 33.46 -37.09 -1.58
CA GLN A 706 32.36 -37.66 -2.37
C GLN A 706 32.74 -37.68 -3.86
N GLN A 707 33.34 -38.80 -4.29
CA GLN A 707 33.76 -39.02 -5.67
C GLN A 707 32.73 -39.90 -6.42
N GLY A 708 32.33 -39.45 -7.60
CA GLY A 708 31.37 -40.14 -8.46
C GLY A 708 29.90 -40.03 -8.05
N PHE A 709 29.01 -40.38 -8.98
CA PHE A 709 27.57 -40.17 -8.87
C PHE A 709 26.95 -40.83 -7.63
N ASP A 710 27.26 -42.10 -7.37
CA ASP A 710 26.64 -42.87 -6.29
C ASP A 710 26.98 -42.32 -4.89
N ALA A 711 28.19 -41.80 -4.70
CA ALA A 711 28.61 -41.22 -3.42
C ALA A 711 27.86 -39.90 -3.14
N VAL A 712 27.74 -39.05 -4.16
CA VAL A 712 26.99 -37.79 -4.09
C VAL A 712 25.50 -38.04 -3.91
N LEU A 713 24.92 -38.98 -4.67
CA LEU A 713 23.50 -39.32 -4.54
C LEU A 713 23.19 -39.88 -3.15
N GLN A 714 24.03 -40.76 -2.58
CA GLN A 714 23.87 -41.24 -1.21
C GLN A 714 24.02 -40.13 -0.16
N SER A 715 24.88 -39.16 -0.38
CA SER A 715 25.04 -37.98 0.49
C SER A 715 23.80 -37.09 0.47
N LEU A 716 23.31 -36.74 -0.73
CA LEU A 716 22.09 -35.95 -0.91
C LEU A 716 20.87 -36.64 -0.28
N LEU A 717 20.70 -37.95 -0.50
CA LEU A 717 19.63 -38.74 0.11
C LEU A 717 19.73 -38.84 1.64
N ARG A 718 20.92 -38.66 2.22
CA ARG A 718 21.15 -38.62 3.68
C ARG A 718 21.13 -37.21 4.27
N GLY A 719 21.03 -36.16 3.44
CA GLY A 719 21.17 -34.76 3.88
C GLY A 719 22.53 -34.47 4.53
N SER A 720 23.61 -35.11 4.08
CA SER A 720 24.93 -35.00 4.71
C SER A 720 25.59 -33.65 4.41
N ASP A 721 26.05 -32.95 5.45
CA ASP A 721 26.89 -31.76 5.31
C ASP A 721 28.34 -32.15 4.96
N GLY A 722 28.94 -31.40 4.04
CA GLY A 722 30.33 -31.56 3.58
C GLY A 722 31.34 -30.69 4.31
N VAL A 723 30.91 -29.83 5.25
CA VAL A 723 31.79 -28.99 6.07
C VAL A 723 32.60 -29.85 7.05
N SER A 724 33.92 -29.67 7.03
CA SER A 724 34.86 -30.33 7.94
C SER A 724 35.93 -29.36 8.43
N THR A 725 36.79 -29.77 9.36
CA THR A 725 37.97 -28.97 9.74
C THR A 725 38.85 -28.75 8.50
N VAL A 726 39.28 -27.52 8.25
CA VAL A 726 40.17 -27.18 7.12
C VAL A 726 41.46 -28.02 7.24
N PRO A 727 41.86 -28.78 6.19
CA PRO A 727 43.06 -29.59 6.24
C PRO A 727 44.31 -28.74 6.50
N PHE A 728 45.23 -29.24 7.32
CA PHE A 728 46.46 -28.51 7.67
C PHE A 728 47.31 -28.15 6.43
N SER A 729 47.25 -28.95 5.36
CA SER A 729 47.88 -28.66 4.06
C SER A 729 47.33 -27.42 3.35
N ARG A 730 46.23 -26.83 3.83
CA ARG A 730 45.56 -25.65 3.26
C ARG A 730 45.66 -24.40 4.15
N LEU A 731 46.41 -24.45 5.25
CA LEU A 731 46.61 -23.33 6.18
C LEU A 731 48.06 -22.81 6.09
N ASP A 732 48.25 -21.68 5.39
CA ASP A 732 49.54 -20.97 5.26
C ASP A 732 49.83 -20.01 6.46
N LEU A 733 48.96 -19.93 7.46
CA LEU A 733 48.97 -18.90 8.50
C LEU A 733 48.94 -19.47 9.93
N ASP A 734 49.42 -18.67 10.90
CA ASP A 734 49.26 -18.96 12.32
C ASP A 734 47.75 -19.01 12.67
N VAL A 735 47.33 -20.16 13.21
CA VAL A 735 45.93 -20.50 13.53
C VAL A 735 45.28 -19.53 14.52
N SER A 736 46.07 -18.73 15.23
CA SER A 736 45.60 -17.63 16.09
C SER A 736 44.88 -16.51 15.35
N SER A 737 44.99 -16.44 14.01
CA SER A 737 44.49 -15.33 13.18
C SER A 737 43.26 -15.64 12.32
N VAL A 738 42.74 -16.88 12.33
CA VAL A 738 41.70 -17.33 11.40
C VAL A 738 40.32 -17.34 12.08
N TYR A 739 39.34 -16.65 11.48
CA TYR A 739 37.98 -16.51 12.05
C TYR A 739 37.12 -17.80 11.97
N THR A 740 37.54 -18.79 11.19
CA THR A 740 36.92 -20.12 11.12
C THR A 740 37.98 -21.19 10.89
N THR A 741 37.83 -22.34 11.55
CA THR A 741 38.64 -23.54 11.33
C THR A 741 37.92 -24.61 10.49
N HIS A 742 36.74 -24.31 9.96
CA HIS A 742 35.88 -25.26 9.24
C HIS A 742 35.49 -24.73 7.85
N ALA A 743 35.55 -25.60 6.84
CA ALA A 743 35.09 -25.34 5.48
C ALA A 743 34.75 -26.65 4.74
N ALA A 744 33.94 -26.57 3.68
CA ALA A 744 33.68 -27.70 2.80
C ALA A 744 34.78 -27.80 1.72
N CYS A 745 35.83 -28.58 1.98
CA CYS A 745 36.97 -28.74 1.08
C CYS A 745 36.90 -30.03 0.25
N ILE A 746 37.24 -29.94 -1.04
CA ILE A 746 37.62 -31.11 -1.85
C ILE A 746 38.99 -31.61 -1.34
N PRO A 747 39.10 -32.86 -0.86
CA PRO A 747 40.36 -33.42 -0.40
C PRO A 747 41.32 -33.61 -1.56
N GLU A 748 42.62 -33.72 -1.26
CA GLU A 748 43.65 -34.23 -2.19
C GLU A 748 43.89 -33.41 -3.48
N VAL A 749 43.30 -32.20 -3.62
CA VAL A 749 43.51 -31.28 -4.78
C VAL A 749 44.97 -30.88 -5.03
N GLU A 750 45.82 -31.03 -4.00
CA GLU A 750 47.26 -30.86 -4.07
C GLU A 750 47.98 -31.95 -4.90
N PHE A 751 47.38 -33.14 -5.02
CA PHE A 751 47.89 -34.25 -5.83
C PHE A 751 47.34 -34.17 -7.27
N PHE A 752 48.12 -34.71 -8.22
CA PHE A 752 47.75 -34.77 -9.64
C PHE A 752 48.66 -35.78 -10.37
N ASP A 753 48.08 -36.74 -11.09
CA ASP A 753 48.85 -37.70 -11.91
C ASP A 753 49.31 -37.06 -13.23
N HIS A 754 50.37 -36.25 -13.14
CA HIS A 754 50.94 -35.57 -14.30
C HIS A 754 51.51 -36.55 -15.36
N GLU A 755 51.89 -37.78 -15.00
CA GLU A 755 52.45 -38.75 -15.95
C GLU A 755 51.36 -39.31 -16.87
N SER A 756 50.21 -39.67 -16.31
CA SER A 756 49.04 -40.12 -17.10
C SER A 756 48.60 -39.08 -18.14
N PHE A 757 48.70 -37.79 -17.82
CA PHE A 757 48.40 -36.68 -18.75
C PHE A 757 49.59 -36.21 -19.60
N LYS A 758 50.78 -36.82 -19.44
CA LYS A 758 52.03 -36.46 -20.14
C LYS A 758 52.48 -35.01 -19.92
N ILE A 759 52.12 -34.44 -18.77
CA ILE A 759 52.51 -33.11 -18.32
C ILE A 759 53.82 -33.21 -17.54
N LYS A 760 54.74 -32.26 -17.74
CA LYS A 760 56.03 -32.22 -17.02
C LYS A 760 55.82 -31.67 -15.61
N ILE A 761 56.58 -32.18 -14.62
CA ILE A 761 56.52 -31.72 -13.21
C ILE A 761 56.52 -30.18 -13.08
N PRO A 762 57.40 -29.40 -13.74
CA PRO A 762 57.41 -27.94 -13.59
C PRO A 762 56.19 -27.23 -14.19
N GLU A 763 55.49 -27.87 -15.13
CA GLU A 763 54.21 -27.38 -15.66
C GLU A 763 53.07 -27.74 -14.71
N ALA A 764 53.00 -29.00 -14.26
CA ALA A 764 52.01 -29.47 -13.29
C ALA A 764 52.01 -28.65 -11.99
N GLN A 765 53.19 -28.25 -11.51
CA GLN A 765 53.35 -27.37 -10.35
C GLN A 765 52.77 -25.96 -10.56
N ALA A 766 52.84 -25.43 -11.79
CA ALA A 766 52.33 -24.10 -12.14
C ALA A 766 50.83 -24.08 -12.49
N MET A 767 50.27 -25.23 -12.91
CA MET A 767 48.86 -25.35 -13.25
C MET A 767 47.93 -25.04 -12.08
N ASP A 768 46.85 -24.31 -12.35
CA ASP A 768 45.72 -24.14 -11.44
C ASP A 768 45.15 -25.52 -11.06
N PRO A 769 44.97 -25.83 -9.76
CA PRO A 769 44.29 -27.04 -9.31
C PRO A 769 42.94 -27.30 -10.01
N GLN A 770 42.21 -26.24 -10.41
CA GLN A 770 40.99 -26.37 -11.20
C GLN A 770 41.24 -27.08 -12.55
N GLN A 771 42.35 -26.75 -13.25
CA GLN A 771 42.72 -27.43 -14.50
C GLN A 771 43.14 -28.89 -14.27
N ARG A 772 43.77 -29.18 -13.13
CA ARG A 772 44.21 -30.54 -12.74
C ARG A 772 43.01 -31.45 -12.47
N VAL A 773 42.10 -31.01 -11.58
CA VAL A 773 40.86 -31.72 -11.26
C VAL A 773 40.01 -31.90 -12.51
N LEU A 774 39.91 -30.88 -13.36
CA LEU A 774 39.14 -30.96 -14.60
C LEU A 774 39.68 -32.04 -15.55
N LEU A 775 41.01 -32.22 -15.66
CA LEU A 775 41.61 -33.30 -16.44
C LEU A 775 41.27 -34.68 -15.87
N GLU A 776 41.38 -34.85 -14.55
CA GLU A 776 41.09 -36.12 -13.88
C GLU A 776 39.60 -36.50 -13.99
N GLN A 777 38.69 -35.57 -13.71
CA GLN A 777 37.25 -35.82 -13.86
C GLN A 777 36.87 -36.07 -15.33
N SER A 778 37.47 -35.36 -16.28
CA SER A 778 37.27 -35.64 -17.71
C SER A 778 37.77 -37.03 -18.10
N ALA A 779 38.91 -37.49 -17.55
CA ALA A 779 39.41 -38.85 -17.77
C ALA A 779 38.45 -39.91 -17.21
N VAL A 780 37.84 -39.69 -16.05
CA VAL A 780 36.84 -40.60 -15.45
C VAL A 780 35.55 -40.63 -16.27
N ALA A 781 35.03 -39.46 -16.68
CA ALA A 781 33.84 -39.36 -17.50
C ALA A 781 34.05 -40.01 -18.88
N LEU A 782 35.16 -39.73 -19.55
CA LEU A 782 35.51 -40.34 -20.84
C LEU A 782 35.86 -41.83 -20.71
N GLY A 783 36.49 -42.25 -19.61
CA GLY A 783 36.79 -43.66 -19.33
C GLY A 783 35.54 -44.52 -19.10
N SER A 784 34.41 -43.90 -18.78
CA SER A 784 33.10 -44.55 -18.71
C SER A 784 32.54 -44.93 -20.09
N LEU A 785 33.04 -44.28 -21.17
CA LEU A 785 32.68 -44.57 -22.56
C LEU A 785 33.33 -45.89 -23.03
N ARG A 786 32.69 -47.02 -22.72
CA ARG A 786 33.16 -48.33 -23.19
C ARG A 786 33.07 -48.46 -24.71
N THR A 787 34.23 -48.49 -25.35
CA THR A 787 34.48 -49.08 -26.68
C THR A 787 33.56 -48.65 -27.83
N ARG A 788 34.00 -47.66 -28.62
CA ARG A 788 33.66 -47.49 -30.05
C ARG A 788 34.67 -46.58 -30.74
N ASP A 789 35.10 -46.95 -31.94
CA ASP A 789 35.92 -46.12 -32.83
C ASP A 789 35.09 -44.97 -33.43
N HIS A 790 34.79 -43.96 -32.61
CA HIS A 790 34.18 -42.71 -33.08
C HIS A 790 35.24 -41.60 -33.18
N PRO A 791 35.32 -40.86 -34.31
CA PRO A 791 36.10 -39.63 -34.35
C PRO A 791 35.51 -38.64 -33.34
N LEU A 792 36.33 -38.16 -32.41
CA LEU A 792 35.91 -37.40 -31.22
C LEU A 792 35.54 -35.94 -31.56
N SER A 793 34.51 -35.74 -32.38
CA SER A 793 33.93 -34.42 -32.71
C SER A 793 33.14 -33.80 -31.54
N PHE A 794 33.59 -34.01 -30.31
CA PHE A 794 33.02 -33.42 -29.10
C PHE A 794 33.48 -31.97 -28.95
N GLY A 795 32.52 -31.07 -28.69
CA GLY A 795 32.84 -29.76 -28.14
C GLY A 795 33.15 -29.84 -26.65
N VAL A 796 33.80 -28.80 -26.13
CA VAL A 796 34.09 -28.64 -24.70
C VAL A 796 33.56 -27.29 -24.26
N TRP A 797 32.66 -27.32 -23.28
CA TRP A 797 32.12 -26.14 -22.60
C TRP A 797 32.49 -26.24 -21.13
N ILE A 798 33.12 -25.20 -20.59
CA ILE A 798 33.55 -25.14 -19.18
C ILE A 798 33.03 -23.86 -18.56
N GLY A 799 32.27 -23.98 -17.47
CA GLY A 799 32.15 -22.92 -16.48
C GLY A 799 33.33 -22.99 -15.51
N GLN A 800 34.11 -21.92 -15.42
CA GLN A 800 35.15 -21.76 -14.40
C GLN A 800 34.95 -20.39 -13.72
N ALA A 801 34.97 -20.39 -12.39
CA ALA A 801 34.79 -19.20 -11.57
C ALA A 801 36.05 -18.97 -10.71
N ASN A 802 36.29 -17.71 -10.35
CA ASN A 802 37.45 -17.24 -9.59
C ASN A 802 38.81 -17.42 -10.30
N HIS A 803 39.70 -16.45 -10.10
CA HIS A 803 40.94 -16.28 -10.88
C HIS A 803 42.17 -16.08 -9.99
N ASP A 804 42.07 -16.42 -8.70
CA ASP A 804 43.08 -16.14 -7.68
C ASP A 804 44.40 -16.88 -7.96
N TRP A 805 44.34 -18.06 -8.58
CA TRP A 805 45.53 -18.76 -9.04
C TRP A 805 46.26 -18.01 -10.16
N LEU A 806 45.52 -17.35 -11.06
CA LEU A 806 46.11 -16.45 -12.07
C LEU A 806 46.82 -15.30 -11.35
N CYS A 807 46.17 -14.62 -10.40
CA CYS A 807 46.77 -13.58 -9.58
C CYS A 807 48.05 -14.02 -8.84
N ARG A 808 48.09 -15.23 -8.26
CA ARG A 808 49.31 -15.80 -7.66
C ARG A 808 50.38 -16.14 -8.71
N SER A 809 49.98 -16.67 -9.87
CA SER A 809 50.91 -17.11 -10.92
C SER A 809 51.74 -15.98 -11.54
N TRP A 810 51.21 -14.75 -11.61
CA TRP A 810 51.93 -13.55 -12.07
C TRP A 810 53.17 -13.22 -11.23
N GLN A 811 53.23 -13.69 -9.98
CA GLN A 811 54.38 -13.51 -9.08
C GLN A 811 55.42 -14.64 -9.25
N SER A 812 55.15 -15.65 -10.07
CA SER A 812 56.05 -16.79 -10.32
C SER A 812 56.86 -16.60 -11.61
N ASN A 813 58.18 -16.81 -11.55
CA ASN A 813 59.06 -16.82 -12.72
C ASN A 813 58.97 -18.14 -13.54
N SER A 814 57.83 -18.84 -13.50
CA SER A 814 57.65 -20.07 -14.26
C SER A 814 57.31 -19.77 -15.72
N PRO A 815 58.00 -20.38 -16.71
CA PRO A 815 57.60 -20.26 -18.13
C PRO A 815 56.21 -20.87 -18.39
N PHE A 816 55.66 -21.63 -17.44
CA PHE A 816 54.34 -22.23 -17.50
C PHE A 816 53.25 -21.38 -16.83
N ALA A 817 53.56 -20.24 -16.20
CA ALA A 817 52.59 -19.45 -15.42
C ALA A 817 51.34 -19.06 -16.23
N ALA A 818 51.53 -18.45 -17.40
CA ALA A 818 50.43 -18.02 -18.28
C ALA A 818 49.57 -19.20 -18.78
N GLY A 819 50.23 -20.32 -19.16
CA GLY A 819 49.54 -21.52 -19.63
C GLY A 819 48.94 -22.39 -18.53
N GLY A 820 49.42 -22.24 -17.29
CA GLY A 820 48.95 -22.99 -16.12
C GLY A 820 47.73 -22.37 -15.45
N ALA A 821 47.58 -21.05 -15.52
CA ALA A 821 46.55 -20.33 -14.75
C ALA A 821 45.49 -19.60 -15.60
N SER A 822 45.65 -19.50 -16.92
CA SER A 822 44.64 -18.85 -17.77
C SER A 822 43.39 -19.73 -17.97
N PRO A 823 42.16 -19.26 -17.68
CA PRO A 823 40.92 -20.03 -17.85
C PRO A 823 40.65 -20.46 -19.29
N SER A 824 41.04 -19.63 -20.27
CA SER A 824 40.93 -19.95 -21.69
C SER A 824 41.78 -21.17 -22.10
N ILE A 825 42.78 -21.53 -21.30
CA ILE A 825 43.59 -22.73 -21.52
C ILE A 825 42.89 -23.98 -20.98
N SER A 826 41.96 -23.89 -20.02
CA SER A 826 41.23 -25.04 -19.47
C SER A 826 40.51 -25.84 -20.57
N ALA A 827 39.77 -25.16 -21.47
CA ALA A 827 39.07 -25.79 -22.59
C ALA A 827 40.04 -26.37 -23.63
N ASN A 828 41.05 -25.58 -24.00
CA ASN A 828 42.06 -25.98 -24.97
C ASN A 828 42.92 -27.16 -24.48
N ARG A 829 43.17 -27.25 -23.17
CA ARG A 829 43.96 -28.33 -22.54
C ARG A 829 43.18 -29.64 -22.52
N LEU A 830 41.87 -29.61 -22.23
CA LEU A 830 41.00 -30.79 -22.41
C LEU A 830 40.98 -31.25 -23.88
N SER A 831 40.71 -30.32 -24.79
CA SER A 831 40.70 -30.59 -26.24
C SER A 831 42.01 -31.25 -26.71
N TYR A 832 43.15 -30.67 -26.35
CA TYR A 832 44.47 -31.15 -26.76
C TYR A 832 44.83 -32.52 -26.19
N ILE A 833 44.58 -32.75 -24.89
CA ILE A 833 44.97 -33.98 -24.19
C ILE A 833 44.08 -35.16 -24.60
N PHE A 834 42.76 -34.94 -24.67
CA PHE A 834 41.79 -35.99 -25.07
C PHE A 834 41.55 -36.06 -26.59
N ARG A 835 42.21 -35.19 -27.37
CA ARG A 835 42.10 -35.10 -28.85
C ARG A 835 40.66 -34.91 -29.34
N LEU A 836 39.94 -34.01 -28.67
CA LEU A 836 38.59 -33.62 -29.06
C LEU A 836 38.69 -32.62 -30.23
N LEU A 837 37.74 -32.67 -31.16
CA LEU A 837 37.79 -31.96 -32.46
C LEU A 837 36.58 -31.04 -32.71
N GLY A 838 35.72 -30.82 -31.72
CA GLY A 838 34.55 -29.93 -31.82
C GLY A 838 34.84 -28.46 -31.48
N LEU A 839 33.80 -27.72 -31.10
CA LEU A 839 33.90 -26.33 -30.64
C LEU A 839 34.35 -26.25 -29.18
N PHE A 840 35.25 -25.33 -28.84
CA PHE A 840 35.74 -25.14 -27.48
C PHE A 840 35.39 -23.75 -26.98
N PHE A 841 34.65 -23.67 -25.87
CA PHE A 841 34.17 -22.40 -25.31
C PHE A 841 34.34 -22.40 -23.79
N GLN A 842 34.85 -21.29 -23.26
CA GLN A 842 34.94 -21.07 -21.81
C GLN A 842 33.91 -20.02 -21.40
N LEU A 843 32.99 -20.42 -20.54
CA LEU A 843 31.99 -19.55 -19.93
C LEU A 843 32.60 -18.95 -18.67
N SER A 844 32.62 -17.62 -18.60
CA SER A 844 33.02 -16.88 -17.40
C SER A 844 31.76 -16.39 -16.71
N GLY A 845 31.41 -17.03 -15.59
CA GLY A 845 30.21 -16.70 -14.81
C GLY A 845 30.22 -17.41 -13.47
N ALA A 846 29.89 -16.70 -12.40
CA ALA A 846 30.03 -17.20 -11.03
C ALA A 846 29.13 -18.41 -10.70
N LEU A 847 28.05 -18.64 -11.47
CA LEU A 847 27.05 -19.69 -11.22
C LEU A 847 26.54 -20.41 -12.49
N HIS A 848 27.02 -20.07 -13.70
CA HIS A 848 26.44 -20.50 -14.98
C HIS A 848 27.16 -21.69 -15.66
N GLY A 849 27.69 -22.63 -14.87
CA GLY A 849 28.58 -23.69 -15.37
C GLY A 849 27.93 -25.00 -15.82
N SER A 850 26.65 -25.24 -15.50
CA SER A 850 26.00 -26.55 -15.67
C SER A 850 24.58 -26.42 -16.24
N GLY A 851 24.46 -25.81 -17.41
CA GLY A 851 23.17 -25.45 -18.00
C GLY A 851 23.16 -25.22 -19.51
N CYS A 852 24.04 -25.86 -20.29
CA CYS A 852 23.84 -25.96 -21.74
C CYS A 852 22.91 -27.13 -22.03
N ARG A 853 21.72 -26.83 -22.58
CA ARG A 853 20.85 -27.78 -23.29
C ARG A 853 21.06 -27.64 -24.79
#